data_AF-F4X8P6-F1
#
_entry.id   AF-F4X8P6-F1
#
_cell.length_a   1.000
_cell.length_b   1.000
_cell.length_c   1.000
_cell.angle_alpha   90.00
_cell.angle_beta   90.00
_cell.angle_gamma   90.00
#
_symmetry.space_group_name_H-M   'P 1'
#
loop_
_entity.id
_entity.type
_entity.pdbx_description
1 polymer ?
#
loop_
_entity_poly.entity_id
_entity_poly.type
_entity_poly.pdbx_seq_one_letter_code
_entity_poly.pdbx_strand_id
1 'polypeptide(L)'
;MAEFVRGGPSVSNNAKMEHSSKGGSPSTGSEDGGQNESLNAENEFDPFLENIPDDIQDAEEPDGANATLLTAPPENQWYHGRLDRFTAEERLWDASKMGSYLVRESDRKPGSYVLSYLGRTGINHFRITAVCGDYYIGGRQFNSLSDLVAYYTHCSDLLKRERLIHPTPPPEPVNDKKRIVAILPYTKMPDTDELSFQKGDIFFVHNDMGDGWLWVTAHRTGEQGLIFRELVEDLDDSIDPNTVFSWFHPNVTKSEAVDMLVKAGPGSFLVRPSDNSPGDYSLFFHINNQIQRFRIEKKGVRYLMGGRTFECLDAVINRYRKEQIVEGHTLVQAMVTEPDGSVRVNREVQHAEKIYATLRECREQSGAKKNKGIKMQGYLEKKSEKNKKWKALYFVLLVDATDTHLYLYDNPKRTKPKGLIDLSCAYLYQVHESVFDRPHCFQLVERALPCLATITYLAAPNSENALDWINALKPLCVSQLTRAPKVARLRELRSLHLHILDAHRLPYKLVPNPFIIVALNNVKVARTKVKTGLHPLWDEEFILEDVPPDVMSFSLTLYNKGKRSKDTEVADLTVELASLTNGEEMDEWYPLSGVTPIGEWGALRLRIRYRHDLAMPPEEYSPLQQLLLDPELHVVKALADVCHLDRVPLANSLLRIFRHERKESDLLRSLNQAEVEKEDETPTLFRAASLTTTLMDLYMKSVCTSFLKAALRDTIVKLIESKQSCELNPTKMDSPEDACNNAEFLLQVLDEVTLSIFTSPDACPRTLRYICGCLQRAVVAKWPHERLVRTRVVSGFIFLRLLCPAILNPRSFNLIAEPPPPSAARSLVMVAKCLQNLANLVEFGGKEPYMEVVNPFILKNKERMVVFLDQLSNVAEKPEPSEATDPRTKSVSDTARDLATLHHICVSHLKELQVLSKTQPTIKQLVTVTEMLSKHKQKYMEMIR
;
A
#
# COMPACT_ATOMS: atom_id res chain seq x y z
N MET A 1 10.43 -62.89 -14.81
CA MET A 1 9.27 -63.70 -14.36
C MET A 1 8.03 -62.99 -14.89
N ALA A 2 7.67 -63.31 -16.13
CA ALA A 2 6.60 -64.27 -16.46
C ALA A 2 5.23 -63.64 -16.19
N GLU A 3 4.55 -63.12 -17.22
CA GLU A 3 3.48 -63.81 -17.99
C GLU A 3 2.09 -63.30 -17.51
N PHE A 4 1.01 -63.08 -18.26
CA PHE A 4 0.60 -63.34 -19.64
C PHE A 4 -0.60 -62.38 -19.95
N VAL A 5 -0.52 -61.63 -21.06
CA VAL A 5 -1.48 -61.50 -22.20
C VAL A 5 -3.00 -61.39 -21.95
N ARG A 6 -3.61 -60.39 -22.63
CA ARG A 6 -4.70 -60.57 -23.63
C ARG A 6 -4.70 -59.42 -24.66
N GLY A 7 -4.28 -59.72 -25.90
CA GLY A 7 -4.53 -58.91 -27.10
C GLY A 7 -5.89 -59.27 -27.72
N GLY A 8 -6.67 -58.32 -28.23
CA GLY A 8 -6.74 -57.85 -29.63
C GLY A 8 -8.17 -58.07 -30.18
N PRO A 9 -8.56 -57.72 -31.43
CA PRO A 9 -8.09 -56.64 -32.31
C PRO A 9 -9.22 -55.89 -33.10
N SER A 10 -8.87 -54.72 -33.68
CA SER A 10 -9.14 -54.25 -35.07
C SER A 10 -10.53 -53.81 -35.63
N VAL A 11 -10.45 -52.86 -36.58
CA VAL A 11 -11.31 -52.53 -37.78
C VAL A 11 -12.47 -51.53 -37.55
N SER A 12 -12.79 -50.46 -38.32
CA SER A 12 -12.37 -49.87 -39.62
C SER A 12 -12.88 -48.43 -39.83
N ASN A 13 -12.12 -47.67 -40.64
CA ASN A 13 -12.45 -46.73 -41.75
C ASN A 13 -13.66 -45.76 -41.73
N ASN A 14 -13.36 -44.47 -41.93
CA ASN A 14 -13.51 -43.70 -43.20
C ASN A 14 -12.93 -42.27 -42.98
N ALA A 15 -11.86 -41.80 -43.65
CA ALA A 15 -11.77 -41.25 -45.02
C ALA A 15 -12.78 -40.09 -45.28
N LYS A 16 -12.47 -38.91 -45.81
CA LYS A 16 -11.28 -38.38 -46.54
C LYS A 16 -11.49 -36.87 -46.87
N MET A 17 -10.36 -36.17 -47.12
CA MET A 17 -10.13 -35.08 -48.11
C MET A 17 -10.66 -33.65 -47.80
N GLU A 18 -9.99 -32.53 -48.11
CA GLU A 18 -8.78 -32.19 -48.91
C GLU A 18 -8.38 -30.72 -48.59
N HIS A 19 -7.10 -30.36 -48.39
CA HIS A 19 -6.17 -29.63 -49.31
C HIS A 19 -6.64 -28.23 -49.80
N SER A 20 -5.83 -27.17 -49.96
CA SER A 20 -4.38 -26.88 -49.92
C SER A 20 -4.20 -25.32 -49.94
N SER A 21 -3.18 -24.73 -49.30
CA SER A 21 -1.94 -24.12 -49.89
C SER A 21 -2.18 -22.99 -50.92
N LYS A 22 -1.41 -21.90 -51.09
CA LYS A 22 -0.10 -21.40 -50.65
C LYS A 22 0.10 -20.01 -51.32
N GLY A 23 1.06 -19.22 -50.84
CA GLY A 23 1.70 -18.10 -51.58
C GLY A 23 1.63 -16.79 -50.80
N GLY A 24 2.70 -16.04 -50.53
CA GLY A 24 4.03 -16.00 -51.12
C GLY A 24 4.42 -14.52 -51.25
N SER A 25 5.41 -14.08 -50.45
CA SER A 25 6.11 -12.77 -50.45
C SER A 25 6.78 -12.46 -51.83
N PRO A 26 7.53 -11.35 -52.09
CA PRO A 26 8.22 -10.41 -51.18
C PRO A 26 8.41 -8.93 -51.67
N SER A 27 9.33 -8.19 -51.01
CA SER A 27 10.17 -7.07 -51.49
C SER A 27 9.73 -5.66 -51.05
N THR A 28 10.54 -4.72 -50.55
CA THR A 28 11.99 -4.59 -50.22
C THR A 28 12.23 -3.21 -49.56
N GLY A 29 13.17 -3.11 -48.59
CA GLY A 29 14.07 -1.97 -48.24
C GLY A 29 13.46 -0.58 -47.91
N SER A 30 13.91 0.20 -46.93
CA SER A 30 15.24 0.33 -46.33
C SER A 30 15.18 1.09 -44.99
N GLU A 31 16.11 0.73 -44.10
CA GLU A 31 16.83 1.53 -43.07
C GLU A 31 16.20 2.83 -42.53
N ASP A 32 15.94 2.90 -41.22
CA ASP A 32 16.76 3.70 -40.29
C ASP A 32 16.41 3.43 -38.82
N GLY A 33 17.38 3.67 -37.93
CA GLY A 33 17.42 3.16 -36.56
C GLY A 33 16.54 3.85 -35.51
N GLY A 34 16.47 3.19 -34.35
CA GLY A 34 16.05 3.76 -33.07
C GLY A 34 14.70 3.26 -32.55
N GLN A 35 14.67 2.08 -31.92
CA GLN A 35 13.57 1.72 -31.02
C GLN A 35 14.10 1.13 -29.71
N ASN A 36 13.75 1.83 -28.64
CA ASN A 36 13.77 1.41 -27.25
C ASN A 36 13.31 -0.05 -27.12
N GLU A 37 14.16 -0.86 -26.48
CA GLU A 37 13.75 -2.15 -25.91
C GLU A 37 12.79 -1.91 -24.75
N SER A 38 11.49 -1.87 -25.04
CA SER A 38 10.46 -2.12 -24.03
C SER A 38 10.18 -3.63 -23.99
N LEU A 39 10.97 -4.36 -23.22
CA LEU A 39 10.74 -5.77 -22.93
C LEU A 39 10.07 -5.94 -21.55
N ASN A 40 9.08 -6.84 -21.56
CA ASN A 40 8.53 -7.60 -20.43
C ASN A 40 7.53 -6.91 -19.47
N ALA A 41 6.30 -6.78 -19.94
CA ALA A 41 5.13 -6.90 -19.06
C ALA A 41 4.85 -8.38 -18.79
N GLU A 42 5.62 -9.00 -17.89
CA GLU A 42 5.28 -10.33 -17.36
C GLU A 42 4.02 -10.24 -16.50
N ASN A 43 3.17 -11.27 -16.60
CA ASN A 43 1.99 -11.45 -15.74
C ASN A 43 2.41 -11.52 -14.27
N GLU A 44 2.44 -10.36 -13.62
CA GLU A 44 2.67 -10.23 -12.19
C GLU A 44 1.51 -10.91 -11.44
N PHE A 45 1.85 -11.96 -10.68
CA PHE A 45 0.95 -12.64 -9.77
C PHE A 45 0.37 -11.61 -8.80
N ASP A 46 -0.97 -11.51 -8.73
CA ASP A 46 -1.67 -10.68 -7.76
C ASP A 46 -2.41 -11.62 -6.79
N PRO A 47 -1.86 -11.84 -5.58
CA PRO A 47 -2.41 -12.79 -4.64
C PRO A 47 -3.79 -12.42 -4.09
N PHE A 48 -4.36 -11.27 -4.43
CA PHE A 48 -5.44 -10.66 -3.63
C PHE A 48 -6.78 -10.52 -4.34
N LEU A 49 -6.90 -10.99 -5.58
CA LEU A 49 -8.16 -10.98 -6.32
C LEU A 49 -9.12 -12.13 -5.95
N GLU A 50 -8.70 -13.08 -5.09
CA GLU A 50 -9.48 -14.30 -4.77
C GLU A 50 -10.46 -14.16 -3.58
N ASN A 51 -10.44 -13.06 -2.81
CA ASN A 51 -11.39 -12.87 -1.70
C ASN A 51 -12.72 -12.23 -2.11
N ILE A 52 -13.03 -12.25 -3.39
CA ILE A 52 -14.34 -11.82 -3.89
C ILE A 52 -15.10 -13.09 -4.29
N PRO A 53 -16.23 -13.44 -3.63
CA PRO A 53 -17.07 -14.58 -4.01
C PRO A 53 -17.33 -14.61 -5.51
N ASP A 54 -17.37 -15.79 -6.13
CA ASP A 54 -17.61 -15.95 -7.57
C ASP A 54 -18.87 -15.20 -8.06
N ASP A 55 -19.84 -14.94 -7.17
CA ASP A 55 -21.02 -14.10 -7.40
C ASP A 55 -20.71 -12.61 -7.73
N ILE A 56 -19.44 -12.19 -7.64
CA ILE A 56 -18.96 -10.83 -7.93
C ILE A 56 -17.94 -10.82 -9.08
N GLN A 57 -17.48 -11.98 -9.59
CA GLN A 57 -16.64 -12.01 -10.81
C GLN A 57 -17.42 -11.55 -12.06
N ASP A 58 -18.76 -11.62 -12.04
CA ASP A 58 -19.64 -11.12 -13.09
C ASP A 58 -20.13 -9.67 -12.87
N ALA A 59 -19.72 -9.00 -11.79
CA ALA A 59 -19.95 -7.57 -11.63
C ALA A 59 -18.76 -6.79 -12.21
N GLU A 60 -18.58 -6.90 -13.53
CA GLU A 60 -17.81 -5.93 -14.31
C GLU A 60 -18.28 -4.53 -13.90
N GLU A 61 -17.38 -3.65 -13.44
CA GLU A 61 -17.64 -2.22 -13.59
C GLU A 61 -17.81 -2.00 -15.10
N PRO A 62 -19.01 -1.62 -15.58
CA PRO A 62 -19.28 -1.67 -16.99
C PRO A 62 -18.42 -0.64 -17.70
N ASP A 63 -17.46 -1.13 -18.47
CA ASP A 63 -16.65 -0.35 -19.38
C ASP A 63 -17.54 -0.01 -20.58
N GLY A 64 -18.30 1.08 -20.50
CA GLY A 64 -18.83 1.86 -21.62
C GLY A 64 -19.68 1.18 -22.71
N ALA A 65 -19.92 -0.13 -22.69
CA ALA A 65 -20.65 -0.84 -23.73
C ALA A 65 -21.30 -2.12 -23.16
N ASN A 66 -22.64 -2.07 -23.02
CA ASN A 66 -23.56 -3.16 -22.68
C ASN A 66 -23.64 -3.61 -21.21
N ALA A 67 -23.89 -2.66 -20.30
CA ALA A 67 -24.55 -2.98 -19.03
C ALA A 67 -26.05 -3.21 -19.27
N THR A 68 -26.57 -4.38 -18.91
CA THR A 68 -28.00 -4.50 -18.58
C THR A 68 -28.24 -3.52 -17.44
N LEU A 69 -28.95 -2.42 -17.71
CA LEU A 69 -29.17 -1.33 -16.75
C LEU A 69 -29.87 -1.84 -15.49
N LEU A 70 -29.09 -2.18 -14.46
CA LEU A 70 -29.59 -2.41 -13.11
C LEU A 70 -30.30 -1.13 -12.66
N THR A 71 -31.63 -1.20 -12.61
CA THR A 71 -32.47 -0.03 -12.38
C THR A 71 -33.01 -0.10 -10.95
N ALA A 72 -32.69 0.91 -10.13
CA ALA A 72 -33.30 1.03 -8.80
C ALA A 72 -34.82 1.26 -8.93
N PRO A 73 -35.60 0.92 -7.89
CA PRO A 73 -36.97 1.40 -7.80
C PRO A 73 -37.03 2.94 -7.93
N PRO A 74 -38.12 3.50 -8.47
CA PRO A 74 -38.31 4.95 -8.55
C PRO A 74 -38.03 5.66 -7.21
N GLU A 75 -37.37 6.82 -7.25
CA GLU A 75 -36.91 7.57 -6.06
C GLU A 75 -38.06 7.88 -5.09
N ASN A 76 -39.26 8.12 -5.62
CA ASN A 76 -40.50 8.31 -4.84
C ASN A 76 -41.00 7.06 -4.10
N GLN A 77 -40.27 5.94 -4.13
CA GLN A 77 -40.58 4.73 -3.38
C GLN A 77 -39.67 4.51 -2.17
N TRP A 78 -38.56 5.24 -2.04
CA TRP A 78 -37.57 4.97 -1.00
C TRP A 78 -36.83 6.21 -0.49
N TYR A 79 -36.87 7.34 -1.19
CA TYR A 79 -36.24 8.58 -0.74
C TYR A 79 -37.23 9.46 0.03
N HIS A 80 -36.86 9.84 1.25
CA HIS A 80 -37.74 10.58 2.18
C HIS A 80 -37.31 12.03 2.41
N GLY A 81 -36.26 12.51 1.74
CA GLY A 81 -35.71 13.84 2.01
C GLY A 81 -35.30 13.97 3.48
N ARG A 82 -35.64 15.10 4.11
CA ARG A 82 -35.43 15.31 5.55
C ARG A 82 -36.42 14.50 6.37
N LEU A 83 -35.93 13.43 6.97
CA LEU A 83 -36.69 12.57 7.87
C LEU A 83 -35.82 12.21 9.07
N ASP A 84 -36.34 12.41 10.27
CA ASP A 84 -35.58 12.10 11.47
C ASP A 84 -35.48 10.60 11.74
N ARG A 85 -34.50 10.23 12.57
CA ARG A 85 -34.23 8.84 12.90
C ARG A 85 -35.45 8.12 13.50
N PHE A 86 -36.17 8.78 14.40
CA PHE A 86 -37.27 8.15 15.13
C PHE A 86 -38.43 7.86 14.18
N THR A 87 -38.83 8.84 13.37
CA THR A 87 -39.88 8.63 12.36
C THR A 87 -39.46 7.63 11.29
N ALA A 88 -38.18 7.58 10.90
CA ALA A 88 -37.68 6.53 10.02
C ALA A 88 -37.83 5.12 10.62
N GLU A 89 -37.53 4.96 11.91
CA GLU A 89 -37.69 3.69 12.63
C GLU A 89 -39.17 3.28 12.72
N GLU A 90 -40.06 4.21 13.09
CA GLU A 90 -41.51 4.00 13.14
C GLU A 90 -42.06 3.51 11.80
N ARG A 91 -41.69 4.17 10.69
CA ARG A 91 -42.14 3.78 9.35
C ARG A 91 -41.65 2.40 8.93
N LEU A 92 -40.42 2.03 9.30
CA LEU A 92 -39.89 0.69 9.00
C LEU A 92 -40.59 -0.39 9.84
N TRP A 93 -40.94 -0.08 11.09
CA TRP A 93 -41.77 -0.95 11.92
C TRP A 93 -43.18 -1.12 11.36
N ASP A 94 -43.82 -0.04 10.93
CA ASP A 94 -45.16 -0.06 10.32
C ASP A 94 -45.19 -0.85 9.00
N ALA A 95 -44.11 -0.78 8.21
CA ALA A 95 -43.96 -1.60 7.01
C ALA A 95 -43.93 -3.11 7.32
N SER A 96 -43.45 -3.49 8.52
CA SER A 96 -43.49 -4.84 9.09
C SER A 96 -43.00 -5.97 8.17
N LYS A 97 -42.05 -5.67 7.27
CA LYS A 97 -41.45 -6.64 6.34
C LYS A 97 -39.93 -6.63 6.46
N MET A 98 -39.34 -7.77 6.75
CA MET A 98 -37.87 -7.91 6.73
C MET A 98 -37.30 -7.54 5.36
N GLY A 99 -36.18 -6.82 5.34
CA GLY A 99 -35.61 -6.29 4.10
C GLY A 99 -36.19 -4.93 3.69
N SER A 100 -37.05 -4.32 4.51
CA SER A 100 -37.59 -2.98 4.25
C SER A 100 -36.53 -1.90 4.44
N TYR A 101 -36.55 -0.88 3.59
CA TYR A 101 -35.55 0.18 3.62
C TYR A 101 -36.08 1.53 3.15
N LEU A 102 -35.39 2.59 3.60
CA LEU A 102 -35.55 3.95 3.10
C LEU A 102 -34.23 4.72 3.20
N VAL A 103 -34.08 5.74 2.36
CA VAL A 103 -32.96 6.69 2.41
C VAL A 103 -33.48 8.06 2.82
N ARG A 104 -32.77 8.70 3.74
CA ARG A 104 -33.10 10.02 4.28
C ARG A 104 -31.87 10.91 4.39
N GLU A 105 -32.06 12.22 4.35
CA GLU A 105 -31.04 13.18 4.74
C GLU A 105 -30.75 13.08 6.24
N SER A 106 -29.49 13.33 6.62
CA SER A 106 -29.08 13.30 8.01
C SER A 106 -29.47 14.60 8.72
N ASP A 107 -30.29 14.49 9.77
CA ASP A 107 -30.70 15.64 10.61
C ASP A 107 -29.53 16.23 11.39
N ARG A 108 -28.47 15.43 11.60
CA ARG A 108 -27.29 15.82 12.38
C ARG A 108 -26.21 16.48 11.53
N LYS A 109 -26.17 16.18 10.23
CA LYS A 109 -25.13 16.65 9.31
C LYS A 109 -25.73 16.98 7.94
N PRO A 110 -26.01 18.26 7.66
CA PRO A 110 -26.52 18.71 6.36
C PRO A 110 -25.63 18.20 5.22
N GLY A 111 -26.25 17.67 4.15
CA GLY A 111 -25.53 17.13 2.99
C GLY A 111 -24.98 15.71 3.15
N SER A 112 -25.29 15.00 4.25
CA SER A 112 -25.03 13.55 4.40
C SER A 112 -26.35 12.78 4.38
N TYR A 113 -26.30 11.51 3.95
CA TYR A 113 -27.48 10.65 3.85
C TYR A 113 -27.38 9.46 4.79
N VAL A 114 -28.52 8.84 5.09
CA VAL A 114 -28.61 7.64 5.92
C VAL A 114 -29.52 6.63 5.24
N LEU A 115 -29.02 5.43 5.00
CA LEU A 115 -29.80 4.26 4.62
C LEU A 115 -30.30 3.58 5.89
N SER A 116 -31.60 3.60 6.11
CA SER A 116 -32.25 2.92 7.24
C SER A 116 -32.85 1.61 6.73
N TYR A 117 -32.52 0.49 7.38
CA TYR A 117 -32.81 -0.87 6.90
C TYR A 117 -33.30 -1.76 8.04
N LEU A 118 -34.44 -2.43 7.84
CA LEU A 118 -34.99 -3.42 8.77
C LEU A 118 -34.41 -4.81 8.48
N GLY A 119 -33.39 -5.18 9.25
CA GLY A 119 -32.70 -6.47 9.15
C GLY A 119 -33.14 -7.49 10.19
N ARG A 120 -32.48 -8.64 10.21
CA ARG A 120 -32.82 -9.75 11.14
C ARG A 120 -32.61 -9.41 12.61
N THR A 121 -31.64 -8.55 12.91
CA THR A 121 -31.30 -8.11 14.28
C THR A 121 -32.00 -6.81 14.68
N GLY A 122 -32.93 -6.32 13.84
CA GLY A 122 -33.61 -5.03 14.03
C GLY A 122 -33.21 -3.99 12.99
N ILE A 123 -33.49 -2.72 13.29
CA ILE A 123 -33.25 -1.60 12.38
C ILE A 123 -31.79 -1.16 12.46
N ASN A 124 -31.14 -1.12 11.31
CA ASN A 124 -29.77 -0.66 11.13
C ASN A 124 -29.77 0.66 10.34
N HIS A 125 -28.87 1.58 10.72
CA HIS A 125 -28.69 2.86 10.02
C HIS A 125 -27.26 2.94 9.49
N PHE A 126 -27.12 2.94 8.18
CA PHE A 126 -25.84 3.05 7.49
C PHE A 126 -25.64 4.49 7.03
N ARG A 127 -24.53 5.11 7.45
CA ARG A 127 -24.16 6.44 6.99
C ARG A 127 -23.71 6.37 5.53
N ILE A 128 -24.21 7.30 4.73
CA ILE A 128 -23.76 7.55 3.36
C ILE A 128 -23.11 8.93 3.34
N THR A 129 -21.82 8.96 3.04
CA THR A 129 -21.04 10.20 2.94
C THR A 129 -21.15 10.72 1.51
N ALA A 130 -21.73 11.91 1.32
CA ALA A 130 -21.79 12.54 0.01
C ALA A 130 -20.66 13.57 -0.15
N VAL A 131 -19.87 13.45 -1.22
CA VAL A 131 -18.75 14.35 -1.52
C VAL A 131 -18.72 14.65 -3.00
N CYS A 132 -18.89 15.91 -3.37
CA CYS A 132 -18.79 16.38 -4.77
C CYS A 132 -19.63 15.53 -5.75
N GLY A 133 -20.89 15.25 -5.38
CA GLY A 133 -21.84 14.49 -6.19
C GLY A 133 -21.70 12.96 -6.12
N ASP A 134 -20.66 12.43 -5.49
CA ASP A 134 -20.49 10.99 -5.29
C ASP A 134 -20.94 10.58 -3.89
N TYR A 135 -21.37 9.33 -3.76
CA TYR A 135 -21.91 8.74 -2.54
C TYR A 135 -21.06 7.56 -2.10
N TYR A 136 -20.61 7.59 -0.85
CA TYR A 136 -19.75 6.59 -0.26
C TYR A 136 -20.47 5.83 0.86
N ILE A 137 -20.50 4.50 0.76
CA ILE A 137 -21.03 3.61 1.80
C ILE A 137 -20.20 2.34 1.85
N GLY A 138 -19.80 1.91 3.04
CA GLY A 138 -19.11 0.63 3.19
C GLY A 138 -17.76 0.55 2.47
N GLY A 139 -17.11 1.69 2.19
CA GLY A 139 -15.88 1.76 1.39
C GLY A 139 -16.06 1.73 -0.13
N ARG A 140 -17.30 1.74 -0.63
CA ARG A 140 -17.61 1.77 -2.06
C ARG A 140 -18.12 3.15 -2.48
N GLN A 141 -17.76 3.54 -3.70
CA GLN A 141 -18.16 4.81 -4.34
C GLN A 141 -19.29 4.57 -5.34
N PHE A 142 -20.27 5.46 -5.37
CA PHE A 142 -21.38 5.46 -6.31
C PHE A 142 -21.59 6.86 -6.88
N ASN A 143 -21.96 6.95 -8.16
CA ASN A 143 -22.21 8.23 -8.84
C ASN A 143 -23.58 8.84 -8.50
N SER A 144 -24.51 8.04 -7.94
CA SER A 144 -25.83 8.48 -7.50
C SER A 144 -26.38 7.59 -6.38
N LEU A 145 -27.34 8.10 -5.59
CA LEU A 145 -28.08 7.28 -4.63
C LEU A 145 -28.85 6.15 -5.31
N SER A 146 -29.34 6.35 -6.54
CA SER A 146 -30.02 5.30 -7.30
C SER A 146 -29.06 4.15 -7.65
N ASP A 147 -27.82 4.43 -8.05
CA ASP A 147 -26.84 3.39 -8.34
C ASP A 147 -26.49 2.58 -7.08
N LEU A 148 -26.37 3.28 -5.93
CA LEU A 148 -26.17 2.65 -4.63
C LEU A 148 -27.32 1.70 -4.26
N VAL A 149 -28.57 2.17 -4.37
CA VAL A 149 -29.75 1.34 -4.09
C VAL A 149 -29.83 0.16 -5.05
N ALA A 150 -29.62 0.38 -6.35
CA ALA A 150 -29.64 -0.67 -7.36
C ALA A 150 -28.62 -1.78 -7.05
N TYR A 151 -27.41 -1.40 -6.62
CA TYR A 151 -26.33 -2.32 -6.28
C TYR A 151 -26.68 -3.21 -5.07
N TYR A 152 -27.16 -2.64 -3.97
CA TYR A 152 -27.51 -3.42 -2.77
C TYR A 152 -28.89 -4.12 -2.85
N THR A 153 -29.67 -3.85 -3.90
CA THR A 153 -30.84 -4.64 -4.25
C THR A 153 -30.46 -5.89 -5.06
N HIS A 154 -29.55 -5.79 -6.02
CA HIS A 154 -29.33 -6.84 -7.03
C HIS A 154 -27.97 -7.55 -6.93
N CYS A 155 -26.91 -6.84 -6.55
CA CYS A 155 -25.53 -7.32 -6.71
C CYS A 155 -24.90 -7.76 -5.40
N SER A 156 -25.19 -7.07 -4.30
CA SER A 156 -24.44 -7.27 -3.05
C SER A 156 -25.33 -7.24 -1.83
N ASP A 157 -24.92 -8.01 -0.82
CA ASP A 157 -25.55 -8.06 0.48
C ASP A 157 -25.05 -6.90 1.35
N LEU A 158 -25.97 -6.18 1.99
CA LEU A 158 -25.65 -5.08 2.90
C LEU A 158 -25.19 -5.62 4.28
N LEU A 159 -25.83 -6.70 4.72
CA LEU A 159 -25.47 -7.51 5.89
C LEU A 159 -25.44 -8.99 5.45
N LYS A 160 -24.81 -9.89 6.21
CA LYS A 160 -24.64 -11.30 5.83
C LYS A 160 -25.96 -11.94 5.35
N ARG A 161 -26.10 -12.22 4.04
CA ARG A 161 -27.31 -12.82 3.44
C ARG A 161 -28.57 -11.95 3.59
N GLU A 162 -28.40 -10.63 3.52
CA GLU A 162 -29.45 -9.63 3.68
C GLU A 162 -29.28 -8.49 2.65
N ARG A 163 -30.29 -8.30 1.80
CA ARG A 163 -30.32 -7.32 0.70
C ARG A 163 -31.44 -6.31 0.88
N LEU A 164 -31.41 -5.23 0.09
CA LEU A 164 -32.51 -4.27 0.00
C LEU A 164 -33.67 -4.86 -0.82
N ILE A 165 -34.77 -5.22 -0.16
CA ILE A 165 -35.89 -5.93 -0.81
C ILE A 165 -37.12 -5.04 -0.96
N HIS A 166 -37.56 -4.39 0.12
CA HIS A 166 -38.85 -3.70 0.16
C HIS A 166 -38.67 -2.18 0.35
N PRO A 167 -38.72 -1.36 -0.71
CA PRO A 167 -38.65 0.09 -0.56
C PRO A 167 -39.89 0.60 0.19
N THR A 168 -39.67 1.44 1.21
CA THR A 168 -40.76 2.07 1.98
C THR A 168 -41.03 3.47 1.41
N PRO A 169 -42.21 3.74 0.81
CA PRO A 169 -42.48 5.03 0.17
C PRO A 169 -42.65 6.18 1.18
N PRO A 170 -42.25 7.41 0.82
CA PRO A 170 -42.59 8.62 1.58
C PRO A 170 -44.11 8.88 1.52
N PRO A 171 -44.67 9.61 2.50
CA PRO A 171 -46.10 9.91 2.53
C PRO A 171 -46.51 10.91 1.44
N GLU A 172 -45.59 11.78 1.04
CA GLU A 172 -45.75 12.73 -0.07
C GLU A 172 -44.53 12.66 -1.00
N PRO A 173 -44.67 12.94 -2.31
CA PRO A 173 -43.54 13.01 -3.22
C PRO A 173 -42.57 14.11 -2.81
N VAL A 174 -41.32 13.74 -2.58
CA VAL A 174 -40.24 14.67 -2.22
C VAL A 174 -39.65 15.27 -3.50
N ASN A 175 -39.62 16.61 -3.62
CA ASN A 175 -39.02 17.30 -4.76
C ASN A 175 -38.07 18.42 -4.28
N ASP A 176 -36.90 18.00 -3.78
CA ASP A 176 -36.00 18.88 -3.02
C ASP A 176 -34.85 19.48 -3.85
N LYS A 177 -34.84 19.33 -5.18
CA LYS A 177 -33.71 19.79 -6.01
C LYS A 177 -33.78 21.29 -6.23
N LYS A 178 -33.09 22.04 -5.38
CA LYS A 178 -32.89 23.48 -5.51
C LYS A 178 -32.32 23.82 -6.90
N ARG A 179 -33.05 24.64 -7.65
CA ARG A 179 -32.68 25.09 -9.01
C ARG A 179 -32.13 26.51 -8.94
N ILE A 180 -31.11 26.76 -9.75
CA ILE A 180 -30.46 28.06 -9.84
C ILE A 180 -30.15 28.36 -11.30
N VAL A 181 -30.04 29.64 -11.64
CA VAL A 181 -29.76 30.12 -13.00
C VAL A 181 -28.54 31.05 -13.02
N ALA A 182 -27.67 30.91 -14.02
CA ALA A 182 -26.53 31.79 -14.22
C ALA A 182 -26.95 33.20 -14.60
N ILE A 183 -26.47 34.18 -13.85
CA ILE A 183 -26.67 35.61 -14.15
C ILE A 183 -25.50 36.21 -14.95
N LEU A 184 -24.33 35.55 -14.93
CA LEU A 184 -23.12 35.95 -15.65
C LEU A 184 -22.45 34.73 -16.31
N PRO A 185 -21.74 34.91 -17.45
CA PRO A 185 -20.97 33.85 -18.05
C PRO A 185 -19.70 33.55 -17.23
N TYR A 186 -19.22 32.32 -17.31
CA TYR A 186 -18.00 31.90 -16.62
C TYR A 186 -17.22 30.86 -17.42
N THR A 187 -15.88 30.97 -17.40
CA THR A 187 -14.98 30.02 -18.04
C THR A 187 -14.17 29.31 -16.97
N LYS A 188 -14.26 27.98 -16.92
CA LYS A 188 -13.55 27.16 -15.95
C LYS A 188 -12.04 27.34 -16.00
N MET A 189 -11.41 27.21 -14.84
CA MET A 189 -9.96 27.09 -14.77
C MET A 189 -9.47 25.70 -15.26
N PRO A 190 -8.33 25.62 -15.94
CA PRO A 190 -7.72 24.33 -16.29
C PRO A 190 -7.39 23.49 -15.06
N ASP A 191 -7.53 22.17 -15.18
CA ASP A 191 -7.20 21.18 -14.13
C ASP A 191 -8.00 21.30 -12.81
N THR A 192 -9.11 22.05 -12.80
CA THR A 192 -10.05 22.13 -11.69
C THR A 192 -11.37 21.42 -12.02
N ASP A 193 -12.27 21.31 -11.03
CA ASP A 193 -13.61 20.76 -11.22
C ASP A 193 -14.65 21.85 -11.53
N GLU A 194 -14.24 23.04 -11.94
CA GLU A 194 -15.15 24.13 -12.26
C GLU A 194 -15.87 23.92 -13.60
N LEU A 195 -17.11 24.42 -13.72
CA LEU A 195 -17.88 24.37 -14.96
C LEU A 195 -17.77 25.67 -15.75
N SER A 196 -17.69 25.55 -17.08
CA SER A 196 -17.90 26.70 -17.98
C SER A 196 -19.38 26.82 -18.31
N PHE A 197 -19.92 28.03 -18.26
CA PHE A 197 -21.33 28.26 -18.52
C PHE A 197 -21.62 29.66 -19.08
N GLN A 198 -22.79 29.81 -19.68
CA GLN A 198 -23.30 31.08 -20.22
C GLN A 198 -24.38 31.64 -19.29
N LYS A 199 -24.65 32.95 -19.42
CA LYS A 199 -25.79 33.58 -18.74
C LYS A 199 -27.09 32.88 -19.19
N GLY A 200 -27.94 32.52 -18.24
CA GLY A 200 -29.20 31.80 -18.45
C GLY A 200 -29.09 30.28 -18.31
N ASP A 201 -27.89 29.71 -18.17
CA ASP A 201 -27.74 28.28 -17.91
C ASP A 201 -28.35 27.91 -16.54
N ILE A 202 -29.13 26.82 -16.49
CA ILE A 202 -29.76 26.31 -15.27
C ILE A 202 -28.94 25.18 -14.67
N PHE A 203 -28.84 25.15 -13.35
CA PHE A 203 -28.17 24.10 -12.61
C PHE A 203 -29.05 23.54 -11.49
N PHE A 204 -28.84 22.26 -11.19
CA PHE A 204 -29.39 21.59 -10.02
C PHE A 204 -28.31 21.55 -8.93
N VAL A 205 -28.59 22.13 -7.77
CA VAL A 205 -27.66 22.17 -6.65
C VAL A 205 -27.69 20.83 -5.91
N HIS A 206 -26.52 20.22 -5.72
CA HIS A 206 -26.36 19.01 -4.91
C HIS A 206 -25.85 19.35 -3.52
N ASN A 207 -24.76 20.12 -3.45
CA ASN A 207 -24.09 20.43 -2.18
C ASN A 207 -23.62 21.89 -2.15
N ASP A 208 -23.75 22.51 -0.99
CA ASP A 208 -23.04 23.74 -0.65
C ASP A 208 -21.66 23.37 -0.09
N MET A 209 -20.61 23.75 -0.79
CA MET A 209 -19.22 23.40 -0.44
C MET A 209 -18.60 24.40 0.55
N GLY A 210 -19.34 25.44 0.94
CA GLY A 210 -18.82 26.54 1.75
C GLY A 210 -18.03 27.56 0.92
N ASP A 211 -17.70 28.71 1.54
CA ASP A 211 -16.94 29.82 0.93
C ASP A 211 -17.51 30.31 -0.42
N GLY A 212 -18.82 30.17 -0.62
CA GLY A 212 -19.52 30.59 -1.83
C GLY A 212 -19.46 29.59 -2.99
N TRP A 213 -18.93 28.38 -2.81
CA TRP A 213 -18.86 27.36 -3.86
C TRP A 213 -20.01 26.36 -3.77
N LEU A 214 -20.59 26.01 -4.92
CA LEU A 214 -21.67 25.04 -5.04
C LEU A 214 -21.26 23.91 -5.97
N TRP A 215 -21.55 22.67 -5.57
CA TRP A 215 -21.48 21.52 -6.47
C TRP A 215 -22.81 21.31 -7.15
N VAL A 216 -22.81 21.32 -8.48
CA VAL A 216 -24.03 21.36 -9.28
C VAL A 216 -23.97 20.44 -10.49
N THR A 217 -25.13 20.11 -11.06
CA THR A 217 -25.23 19.56 -12.43
C THR A 217 -25.80 20.61 -13.35
N ALA A 218 -25.11 20.89 -14.45
CA ALA A 218 -25.61 21.74 -15.52
C ALA A 218 -26.73 21.03 -16.28
N HIS A 219 -27.93 21.63 -16.32
CA HIS A 219 -29.08 21.05 -17.02
C HIS A 219 -28.82 20.90 -18.52
N ARG A 220 -28.11 21.88 -19.11
CA ARG A 220 -27.82 21.91 -20.54
C ARG A 220 -26.89 20.79 -20.98
N THR A 221 -25.79 20.57 -20.26
CA THR A 221 -24.72 19.66 -20.67
C THR A 221 -24.72 18.33 -19.92
N GLY A 222 -25.43 18.23 -18.80
CA GLY A 222 -25.33 17.10 -17.87
C GLY A 222 -24.03 17.07 -17.05
N GLU A 223 -23.09 17.99 -17.30
CA GLU A 223 -21.81 18.02 -16.60
C GLU A 223 -21.98 18.40 -15.13
N GLN A 224 -21.21 17.74 -14.26
CA GLN A 224 -21.13 18.05 -12.84
C GLN A 224 -19.85 18.82 -12.53
N GLY A 225 -19.95 19.79 -11.62
CA GLY A 225 -18.78 20.53 -11.17
C GLY A 225 -19.10 21.71 -10.27
N LEU A 226 -18.09 22.53 -10.03
CA LEU A 226 -18.14 23.70 -9.17
C LEU A 226 -18.58 24.94 -9.93
N ILE A 227 -19.47 25.68 -9.29
CA ILE A 227 -19.81 27.05 -9.67
C ILE A 227 -19.80 27.95 -8.44
N PHE A 228 -19.67 29.25 -8.66
CA PHE A 228 -19.67 30.23 -7.58
C PHE A 228 -21.06 30.81 -7.36
N ARG A 229 -21.52 30.86 -6.11
CA ARG A 229 -22.87 31.26 -5.72
C ARG A 229 -23.23 32.66 -6.18
N GLU A 230 -22.29 33.61 -6.15
CA GLU A 230 -22.55 34.99 -6.61
C GLU A 230 -22.72 35.09 -8.15
N LEU A 231 -22.44 34.03 -8.91
CA LEU A 231 -22.67 33.99 -10.37
C LEU A 231 -24.06 33.45 -10.74
N VAL A 232 -24.88 33.08 -9.74
CA VAL A 232 -26.17 32.43 -9.93
C VAL A 232 -27.24 33.02 -9.00
N GLU A 233 -28.51 32.87 -9.37
CA GLU A 233 -29.66 33.19 -8.52
C GLU A 233 -30.61 32.00 -8.42
N ASP A 234 -31.41 31.96 -7.34
CA ASP A 234 -32.43 30.94 -7.14
C ASP A 234 -33.52 31.06 -8.21
N LEU A 235 -33.84 29.94 -8.87
CA LEU A 235 -34.84 29.87 -9.92
C LEU A 235 -36.18 29.37 -9.37
N ASP A 236 -37.27 30.06 -9.72
CA ASP A 236 -38.63 29.65 -9.36
C ASP A 236 -38.97 28.25 -9.89
N ASP A 237 -39.54 27.40 -9.03
CA ASP A 237 -39.89 26.01 -9.37
C ASP A 237 -40.91 25.88 -10.50
N SER A 238 -41.70 26.93 -10.76
CA SER A 238 -42.69 27.00 -11.84
C SER A 238 -42.08 27.12 -13.24
N ILE A 239 -40.80 27.50 -13.35
CA ILE A 239 -40.10 27.65 -14.63
C ILE A 239 -39.59 26.28 -15.10
N ASP A 240 -40.01 25.85 -16.29
CA ASP A 240 -39.52 24.59 -16.89
C ASP A 240 -38.01 24.73 -17.21
N PRO A 241 -37.16 23.79 -16.76
CA PRO A 241 -35.72 23.89 -16.95
C PRO A 241 -35.31 23.82 -18.43
N ASN A 242 -36.17 23.34 -19.34
CA ASN A 242 -35.86 23.29 -20.77
C ASN A 242 -36.00 24.66 -21.46
N THR A 243 -36.44 25.70 -20.75
CA THR A 243 -36.46 27.09 -21.25
C THR A 243 -35.08 27.64 -21.60
N VAL A 244 -33.99 27.00 -21.14
CA VAL A 244 -32.62 27.34 -21.57
C VAL A 244 -32.40 27.07 -23.06
N PHE A 245 -33.19 26.18 -23.65
CA PHE A 245 -33.05 25.80 -25.04
C PHE A 245 -33.92 26.69 -25.91
N SER A 246 -33.30 27.36 -26.87
CA SER A 246 -34.04 28.25 -27.78
C SER A 246 -35.08 27.55 -28.64
N TRP A 247 -34.96 26.24 -28.86
CA TRP A 247 -35.95 25.45 -29.59
C TRP A 247 -37.14 24.97 -28.73
N PHE A 248 -37.13 25.27 -27.44
CA PHE A 248 -38.17 24.87 -26.49
C PHE A 248 -39.16 26.01 -26.26
N HIS A 249 -40.45 25.69 -26.37
CA HIS A 249 -41.54 26.65 -26.30
C HIS A 249 -42.49 26.26 -25.16
N PRO A 250 -42.34 26.83 -23.94
CA PRO A 250 -43.10 26.41 -22.76
C PRO A 250 -44.59 26.77 -22.85
N ASN A 251 -44.91 27.89 -23.50
CA ASN A 251 -46.26 28.49 -23.48
C ASN A 251 -46.98 28.42 -24.84
N VAL A 252 -46.37 27.82 -25.85
CA VAL A 252 -46.95 27.75 -27.21
C VAL A 252 -47.97 26.62 -27.27
N THR A 253 -49.15 26.90 -27.82
CA THR A 253 -50.23 25.91 -28.01
C THR A 253 -50.01 25.05 -29.26
N LYS A 254 -50.84 24.01 -29.43
CA LYS A 254 -50.69 23.04 -30.52
C LYS A 254 -50.94 23.66 -31.89
N SER A 255 -51.91 24.58 -31.97
CA SER A 255 -52.21 25.35 -33.18
C SER A 255 -51.09 26.33 -33.51
N GLU A 256 -50.60 27.07 -32.52
CA GLU A 256 -49.53 28.05 -32.71
C GLU A 256 -48.23 27.37 -33.14
N ALA A 257 -47.88 26.23 -32.54
CA ALA A 257 -46.73 25.43 -32.95
C ALA A 257 -46.82 24.99 -34.43
N VAL A 258 -48.03 24.62 -34.89
CA VAL A 258 -48.27 24.25 -36.28
C VAL A 258 -48.07 25.47 -37.20
N ASP A 259 -48.66 26.61 -36.87
CA ASP A 259 -48.55 27.83 -37.66
C ASP A 259 -47.10 28.33 -37.76
N MET A 260 -46.34 28.25 -36.66
CA MET A 260 -44.92 28.61 -36.60
C MET A 260 -44.08 27.75 -37.55
N LEU A 261 -44.33 26.44 -37.59
CA LEU A 261 -43.58 25.51 -38.44
C LEU A 261 -43.97 25.60 -39.92
N VAL A 262 -45.25 25.85 -40.23
CA VAL A 262 -45.70 26.10 -41.61
C VAL A 262 -45.02 27.36 -42.17
N LYS A 263 -44.94 28.43 -41.38
CA LYS A 263 -44.26 29.68 -41.78
C LYS A 263 -42.76 29.50 -41.99
N ALA A 264 -42.11 28.64 -41.20
CA ALA A 264 -40.67 28.42 -41.28
C ALA A 264 -40.24 27.48 -42.43
N GLY A 265 -41.13 26.63 -42.93
CA GLY A 265 -40.88 25.73 -44.05
C GLY A 265 -40.33 24.35 -43.65
N PRO A 266 -40.19 23.42 -44.61
CA PRO A 266 -39.81 22.02 -44.36
C PRO A 266 -38.43 21.89 -43.71
N GLY A 267 -38.28 20.93 -42.79
CA GLY A 267 -37.06 20.73 -42.00
C GLY A 267 -37.06 21.48 -40.66
N SER A 268 -38.06 22.33 -40.41
CA SER A 268 -38.21 23.06 -39.14
C SER A 268 -38.80 22.21 -38.01
N PHE A 269 -38.37 22.46 -36.77
CA PHE A 269 -38.86 21.75 -35.58
C PHE A 269 -38.93 22.64 -34.34
N LEU A 270 -39.76 22.23 -33.38
CA LEU A 270 -39.82 22.79 -32.02
C LEU A 270 -40.27 21.74 -31.00
N VAL A 271 -39.93 21.95 -29.74
CA VAL A 271 -40.40 21.11 -28.63
C VAL A 271 -41.22 21.93 -27.66
N ARG A 272 -42.28 21.33 -27.12
CA ARG A 272 -43.15 21.97 -26.12
C ARG A 272 -43.69 20.94 -25.10
N PRO A 273 -44.22 21.37 -23.95
CA PRO A 273 -44.96 20.50 -23.05
C PRO A 273 -46.15 19.83 -23.75
N SER A 274 -46.44 18.57 -23.39
CA SER A 274 -47.53 17.79 -23.96
C SER A 274 -48.89 18.18 -23.36
N ASP A 275 -49.85 18.56 -24.22
CA ASP A 275 -51.23 18.86 -23.79
C ASP A 275 -51.98 17.62 -23.28
N ASN A 276 -51.64 16.44 -23.83
CA ASN A 276 -52.38 15.19 -23.60
C ASN A 276 -51.77 14.31 -22.52
N SER A 277 -50.57 14.63 -22.04
CA SER A 277 -49.82 13.81 -21.09
C SER A 277 -49.01 14.73 -20.17
N PRO A 278 -49.57 15.17 -19.04
CA PRO A 278 -48.89 16.06 -18.11
C PRO A 278 -47.52 15.51 -17.71
N GLY A 279 -46.47 16.33 -17.83
CA GLY A 279 -45.09 15.96 -17.53
C GLY A 279 -44.26 15.45 -18.72
N ASP A 280 -44.91 15.07 -19.84
CA ASP A 280 -44.24 14.69 -21.08
C ASP A 280 -44.06 15.87 -22.03
N TYR A 281 -43.24 15.66 -23.06
CA TYR A 281 -42.96 16.66 -24.09
C TYR A 281 -43.39 16.16 -25.48
N SER A 282 -43.63 17.11 -26.38
CA SER A 282 -43.99 16.85 -27.77
C SER A 282 -43.03 17.58 -28.70
N LEU A 283 -42.32 16.82 -29.54
CA LEU A 283 -41.53 17.35 -30.65
C LEU A 283 -42.41 17.47 -31.90
N PHE A 284 -42.52 18.67 -32.44
CA PHE A 284 -43.20 18.94 -33.71
C PHE A 284 -42.14 19.13 -34.79
N PHE A 285 -42.29 18.44 -35.92
CA PHE A 285 -41.32 18.45 -37.01
C PHE A 285 -42.03 18.53 -38.36
N HIS A 286 -41.60 19.46 -39.22
CA HIS A 286 -42.20 19.71 -40.52
C HIS A 286 -41.50 18.92 -41.63
N ILE A 287 -42.19 17.96 -42.24
CA ILE A 287 -41.68 17.02 -43.24
C ILE A 287 -42.65 16.94 -44.41
N ASN A 288 -42.18 17.04 -45.67
CA ASN A 288 -43.01 16.86 -46.88
C ASN A 288 -44.34 17.67 -46.87
N ASN A 289 -44.29 18.94 -46.44
CA ASN A 289 -45.46 19.81 -46.24
C ASN A 289 -46.50 19.28 -45.23
N GLN A 290 -46.11 18.39 -44.31
CA GLN A 290 -46.95 17.92 -43.20
C GLN A 290 -46.19 18.03 -41.87
N ILE A 291 -46.91 18.30 -40.78
CA ILE A 291 -46.32 18.37 -39.44
C ILE A 291 -46.53 17.05 -38.71
N GLN A 292 -45.44 16.35 -38.45
CA GLN A 292 -45.41 15.16 -37.61
C GLN A 292 -45.15 15.54 -36.15
N ARG A 293 -45.74 14.77 -35.24
CA ARG A 293 -45.64 14.98 -33.80
C ARG A 293 -45.11 13.70 -33.16
N PHE A 294 -44.05 13.85 -32.39
CA PHE A 294 -43.43 12.75 -31.68
C PHE A 294 -43.51 13.01 -30.18
N ARG A 295 -44.00 12.03 -29.43
CA ARG A 295 -44.04 12.08 -27.97
C ARG A 295 -42.65 11.76 -27.41
N ILE A 296 -42.22 12.57 -26.46
CA ILE A 296 -41.04 12.33 -25.64
C ILE A 296 -41.53 12.11 -24.22
N GLU A 297 -41.41 10.88 -23.74
CA GLU A 297 -41.90 10.47 -22.41
C GLU A 297 -40.84 10.81 -21.35
N LYS A 298 -41.24 11.45 -20.24
CA LYS A 298 -40.33 11.76 -19.13
C LYS A 298 -40.45 10.69 -18.04
N LYS A 299 -39.37 9.97 -17.76
CA LYS A 299 -39.29 8.99 -16.66
C LYS A 299 -38.19 9.38 -15.67
N GLY A 300 -38.58 10.03 -14.57
CA GLY A 300 -37.65 10.57 -13.58
C GLY A 300 -36.77 11.66 -14.20
N VAL A 301 -35.45 11.46 -14.17
CA VAL A 301 -34.45 12.36 -14.78
C VAL A 301 -34.15 12.06 -16.25
N ARG A 302 -34.77 11.03 -16.86
CA ARG A 302 -34.48 10.58 -18.22
C ARG A 302 -35.65 10.81 -19.17
N TYR A 303 -35.33 10.92 -20.46
CA TYR A 303 -36.27 11.17 -21.56
C TYR A 303 -36.28 9.98 -22.52
N LEU A 304 -37.46 9.50 -22.91
CA LEU A 304 -37.61 8.35 -23.80
C LEU A 304 -38.28 8.77 -25.11
N MET A 305 -37.70 8.33 -26.23
CA MET A 305 -38.25 8.59 -27.55
C MET A 305 -37.76 7.53 -28.54
N GLY A 306 -38.68 6.86 -29.24
CA GLY A 306 -38.35 5.83 -30.23
C GLY A 306 -37.66 4.60 -29.65
N GLY A 307 -38.02 4.20 -28.42
CA GLY A 307 -37.41 3.06 -27.72
C GLY A 307 -36.01 3.31 -27.15
N ARG A 308 -35.51 4.54 -27.23
CA ARG A 308 -34.19 4.96 -26.71
C ARG A 308 -34.36 5.87 -25.49
N THR A 309 -33.34 5.92 -24.66
CA THR A 309 -33.29 6.72 -23.43
C THR A 309 -32.21 7.81 -23.54
N PHE A 310 -32.51 9.01 -23.06
CA PHE A 310 -31.68 10.21 -23.16
C PHE A 310 -31.58 10.93 -21.81
N GLU A 311 -30.49 11.64 -21.57
CA GLU A 311 -30.21 12.36 -20.31
C GLU A 311 -30.92 13.71 -20.23
N CYS A 312 -31.07 14.42 -21.35
CA CYS A 312 -31.79 15.68 -21.46
C CYS A 312 -32.53 15.77 -22.80
N LEU A 313 -33.48 16.71 -22.94
CA LEU A 313 -34.17 16.94 -24.22
C LEU A 313 -33.20 17.34 -25.34
N ASP A 314 -32.13 18.08 -25.05
CA ASP A 314 -31.14 18.47 -26.06
C ASP A 314 -30.39 17.27 -26.64
N ALA A 315 -30.15 16.22 -25.83
CA ALA A 315 -29.58 14.97 -26.32
C ALA A 315 -30.52 14.26 -27.31
N VAL A 316 -31.84 14.33 -27.08
CA VAL A 316 -32.85 13.84 -28.04
C VAL A 316 -32.72 14.60 -29.36
N ILE A 317 -32.70 15.93 -29.30
CA ILE A 317 -32.62 16.79 -30.48
C ILE A 317 -31.31 16.60 -31.24
N ASN A 318 -30.17 16.62 -30.55
CA ASN A 318 -28.85 16.46 -31.16
C ASN A 318 -28.68 15.08 -31.81
N ARG A 319 -29.31 14.03 -31.26
CA ARG A 319 -29.36 12.72 -31.90
C ARG A 319 -30.09 12.79 -33.23
N TYR A 320 -31.31 13.30 -33.25
CA TYR A 320 -32.16 13.35 -34.45
C TYR A 320 -31.80 14.48 -35.43
N ARG A 321 -30.87 15.38 -35.06
CA ARG A 321 -30.17 16.25 -36.01
C ARG A 321 -29.15 15.48 -36.87
N LYS A 322 -28.55 14.43 -36.31
CA LYS A 322 -27.51 13.61 -36.99
C LYS A 322 -28.09 12.35 -37.62
N GLU A 323 -29.05 11.72 -36.95
CA GLU A 323 -29.72 10.49 -37.38
C GLU A 323 -31.12 10.78 -37.90
N GLN A 324 -31.57 9.95 -38.84
CA GLN A 324 -32.91 10.07 -39.42
C GLN A 324 -33.97 9.79 -38.35
N ILE A 325 -34.89 10.74 -38.15
CA ILE A 325 -36.05 10.58 -37.26
C ILE A 325 -37.21 9.91 -38.02
N VAL A 326 -37.30 10.18 -39.31
CA VAL A 326 -38.19 9.57 -40.30
C VAL A 326 -37.34 9.29 -41.53
N GLU A 327 -37.68 8.28 -42.32
CA GLU A 327 -36.90 7.87 -43.50
C GLU A 327 -36.52 9.08 -44.38
N GLY A 328 -35.20 9.25 -44.57
CA GLY A 328 -34.62 10.33 -45.37
C GLY A 328 -34.57 11.73 -44.72
N HIS A 329 -35.06 11.92 -43.49
CA HIS A 329 -35.19 13.24 -42.88
C HIS A 329 -34.58 13.33 -41.47
N THR A 330 -33.79 14.39 -41.23
CA THR A 330 -33.22 14.75 -39.93
C THR A 330 -33.75 16.11 -39.48
N LEU A 331 -33.63 16.42 -38.19
CA LEU A 331 -33.96 17.75 -37.67
C LEU A 331 -32.97 18.77 -38.20
N VAL A 332 -33.45 19.79 -38.93
CA VAL A 332 -32.57 20.78 -39.57
C VAL A 332 -32.67 22.13 -38.86
N GLN A 333 -33.85 22.77 -38.92
CA GLN A 333 -34.03 24.15 -38.49
C GLN A 333 -34.80 24.22 -37.16
N ALA A 334 -34.15 24.68 -36.10
CA ALA A 334 -34.81 24.93 -34.82
C ALA A 334 -35.66 26.22 -34.90
N MET A 335 -36.91 26.17 -34.44
CA MET A 335 -37.69 27.39 -34.18
C MET A 335 -37.19 28.02 -32.90
N VAL A 336 -36.46 29.12 -33.04
CA VAL A 336 -35.92 29.88 -31.91
C VAL A 336 -37.06 30.67 -31.27
N THR A 337 -37.28 30.52 -29.96
CA THR A 337 -38.02 31.49 -29.17
C THR A 337 -37.27 32.83 -29.25
N GLU A 338 -37.95 33.90 -29.66
CA GLU A 338 -37.41 35.22 -29.30
C GLU A 338 -37.27 35.23 -27.77
N PRO A 339 -36.13 35.70 -27.21
CA PRO A 339 -35.98 35.77 -25.78
C PRO A 339 -37.08 36.68 -25.25
N ASP A 340 -38.15 36.06 -24.75
CA ASP A 340 -39.28 36.78 -24.23
C ASP A 340 -38.75 37.66 -23.09
N GLY A 341 -38.88 38.97 -23.24
CA GLY A 341 -38.45 39.96 -22.24
C GLY A 341 -39.23 39.86 -20.92
N SER A 342 -39.94 38.76 -20.70
CA SER A 342 -40.80 38.43 -19.57
C SER A 342 -40.09 37.65 -18.45
N VAL A 343 -38.95 36.98 -18.71
CA VAL A 343 -38.06 36.59 -17.61
C VAL A 343 -37.17 37.80 -17.26
N ARG A 344 -37.78 38.82 -16.66
CA ARG A 344 -37.06 39.91 -16.01
C ARG A 344 -36.30 39.36 -14.80
N VAL A 345 -35.11 38.81 -15.04
CA VAL A 345 -33.97 39.07 -14.15
C VAL A 345 -33.18 40.24 -14.77
N ASN A 346 -33.88 41.36 -14.98
CA ASN A 346 -33.24 42.65 -15.27
C ASN A 346 -32.84 43.30 -13.95
N ARG A 347 -31.84 42.71 -13.29
CA ARG A 347 -30.83 43.50 -12.63
C ARG A 347 -29.66 43.56 -13.59
N GLU A 348 -29.43 44.71 -14.22
CA GLU A 348 -28.09 45.00 -14.72
C GLU A 348 -27.14 44.73 -13.56
N VAL A 349 -26.23 43.77 -13.73
CA VAL A 349 -25.28 43.41 -12.68
C VAL A 349 -24.29 44.55 -12.59
N GLN A 350 -24.66 45.63 -11.91
CA GLN A 350 -23.85 46.84 -11.68
C GLN A 350 -22.53 46.54 -10.95
N HIS A 351 -22.31 45.28 -10.59
CA HIS A 351 -21.26 44.77 -9.70
C HIS A 351 -20.50 43.57 -10.30
N ALA A 352 -20.58 43.29 -11.61
CA ALA A 352 -19.93 42.11 -12.21
C ALA A 352 -18.42 42.05 -11.91
N GLU A 353 -17.72 43.18 -11.96
CA GLU A 353 -16.29 43.27 -11.60
C GLU A 353 -16.04 42.91 -10.13
N LYS A 354 -16.93 43.31 -9.21
CA LYS A 354 -16.83 42.97 -7.79
C LYS A 354 -17.06 41.47 -7.57
N ILE A 355 -18.02 40.86 -8.28
CA ILE A 355 -18.27 39.41 -8.21
C ILE A 355 -17.05 38.62 -8.67
N TYR A 356 -16.43 39.00 -9.80
CA TYR A 356 -15.20 38.35 -10.26
C TYR A 356 -13.99 38.65 -9.35
N ALA A 357 -13.95 39.81 -8.68
CA ALA A 357 -12.92 40.12 -7.68
C ALA A 357 -13.09 39.25 -6.43
N THR A 358 -14.31 39.12 -5.90
CA THR A 358 -14.64 38.22 -4.79
C THR A 358 -14.35 36.76 -5.14
N LEU A 359 -14.66 36.30 -6.35
CA LEU A 359 -14.27 34.97 -6.85
C LEU A 359 -12.75 34.76 -6.79
N ARG A 360 -11.98 35.78 -7.18
CA ARG A 360 -10.50 35.73 -7.20
C ARG A 360 -9.94 35.70 -5.78
N GLU A 361 -10.48 36.54 -4.90
CA GLU A 361 -10.11 36.59 -3.48
C GLU A 361 -10.48 35.29 -2.75
N CYS A 362 -11.68 34.75 -2.99
CA CYS A 362 -12.10 33.45 -2.48
C CYS A 362 -11.15 32.35 -2.93
N ARG A 363 -10.65 32.34 -4.17
CA ARG A 363 -9.65 31.36 -4.62
C ARG A 363 -8.32 31.46 -3.88
N GLU A 364 -7.80 32.69 -3.73
CA GLU A 364 -6.55 32.95 -3.03
C GLU A 364 -6.68 32.58 -1.54
N GLN A 365 -7.84 32.83 -0.94
CA GLN A 365 -8.13 32.44 0.44
C GLN A 365 -8.43 30.94 0.60
N SER A 366 -9.11 30.27 -0.34
CA SER A 366 -9.40 28.82 -0.28
C SER A 366 -8.14 27.97 -0.37
N GLY A 367 -7.09 28.44 -1.07
CA GLY A 367 -5.76 27.81 -1.04
C GLY A 367 -5.11 27.83 0.36
N ALA A 368 -5.41 28.85 1.17
CA ALA A 368 -4.91 28.98 2.55
C ALA A 368 -5.86 28.38 3.61
N LYS A 369 -7.19 28.35 3.35
CA LYS A 369 -8.26 27.88 4.25
C LYS A 369 -8.61 26.39 4.11
N LYS A 370 -8.24 25.71 3.01
CA LYS A 370 -8.29 24.22 2.92
C LYS A 370 -7.50 23.52 4.05
N ASN A 371 -6.66 24.23 4.79
CA ASN A 371 -5.84 23.70 5.89
C ASN A 371 -6.59 23.40 7.20
N LYS A 372 -7.88 23.74 7.35
CA LYS A 372 -8.58 23.50 8.62
C LYS A 372 -8.88 22.01 8.77
N GLY A 373 -8.23 21.34 9.73
CA GLY A 373 -8.38 19.91 9.99
C GLY A 373 -7.44 18.99 9.20
N ILE A 374 -6.62 19.51 8.27
CA ILE A 374 -5.61 18.69 7.60
C ILE A 374 -4.50 18.34 8.59
N LYS A 375 -4.26 17.04 8.79
CA LYS A 375 -3.16 16.52 9.62
C LYS A 375 -1.93 16.16 8.81
N MET A 376 -2.12 15.70 7.57
CA MET A 376 -1.04 15.30 6.68
C MET A 376 -1.49 15.35 5.22
N GLN A 377 -0.58 15.67 4.31
CA GLN A 377 -0.86 15.63 2.87
C GLN A 377 0.42 15.35 2.08
N GLY A 378 0.29 14.69 0.93
CA GLY A 378 1.43 14.33 0.10
C GLY A 378 1.11 13.26 -0.93
N TYR A 379 2.09 12.91 -1.76
CA TYR A 379 1.93 11.86 -2.75
C TYR A 379 2.21 10.48 -2.14
N LEU A 380 1.33 9.53 -2.43
CA LEU A 380 1.55 8.09 -2.23
C LEU A 380 1.17 7.36 -3.51
N GLU A 381 1.71 6.16 -3.68
CA GLU A 381 1.32 5.28 -4.77
C GLU A 381 0.25 4.30 -4.31
N LYS A 382 -0.91 4.29 -4.97
CA LYS A 382 -1.98 3.30 -4.75
C LYS A 382 -1.87 2.20 -5.79
N LYS A 383 -1.96 0.93 -5.37
CA LYS A 383 -2.12 -0.19 -6.31
C LYS A 383 -3.54 -0.15 -6.90
N SER A 384 -3.62 -0.19 -8.22
CA SER A 384 -4.87 -0.23 -8.97
C SER A 384 -5.45 -1.64 -9.02
N GLU A 385 -6.72 -1.78 -8.68
CA GLU A 385 -7.45 -3.05 -8.74
C GLU A 385 -7.69 -3.51 -10.19
N LYS A 386 -7.85 -2.57 -11.13
CA LYS A 386 -8.20 -2.87 -12.53
C LYS A 386 -7.03 -3.33 -13.38
N ASN A 387 -5.88 -2.67 -13.26
CA ASN A 387 -4.75 -2.86 -14.17
C ASN A 387 -3.46 -3.29 -13.47
N LYS A 388 -3.54 -3.60 -12.17
CA LYS A 388 -2.42 -4.05 -11.30
C LYS A 388 -1.24 -3.09 -11.20
N LYS A 389 -1.31 -1.91 -11.83
CA LYS A 389 -0.25 -0.90 -11.82
C LYS A 389 -0.36 -0.03 -10.58
N TRP A 390 0.77 0.46 -10.12
CA TRP A 390 0.85 1.49 -9.09
C TRP A 390 0.63 2.86 -9.72
N LYS A 391 -0.21 3.69 -9.10
CA LYS A 391 -0.50 5.05 -9.56
C LYS A 391 -0.23 6.03 -8.43
N ALA A 392 0.59 7.05 -8.72
CA ALA A 392 0.78 8.18 -7.82
C ALA A 392 -0.52 9.01 -7.73
N LEU A 393 -0.99 9.23 -6.51
CA LEU A 393 -2.14 10.06 -6.18
C LEU A 393 -1.76 11.01 -5.04
N TYR A 394 -2.46 12.14 -4.95
CA TYR A 394 -2.28 13.10 -3.87
C TYR A 394 -3.26 12.78 -2.73
N PHE A 395 -2.73 12.47 -1.56
CA PHE A 395 -3.51 12.09 -0.38
C PHE A 395 -3.63 13.27 0.58
N VAL A 396 -4.82 13.43 1.16
CA VAL A 396 -5.09 14.44 2.20
C VAL A 396 -5.78 13.77 3.38
N LEU A 397 -5.09 13.75 4.52
CA LEU A 397 -5.61 13.27 5.79
C LEU A 397 -6.34 14.41 6.50
N LEU A 398 -7.66 14.28 6.62
CA LEU A 398 -8.51 15.28 7.23
C LEU A 398 -9.19 14.72 8.48
N VAL A 399 -9.05 15.44 9.58
CA VAL A 399 -9.61 15.11 10.89
C VAL A 399 -10.45 16.28 11.36
N ASP A 400 -11.77 16.10 11.38
CA ASP A 400 -12.72 17.12 11.82
C ASP A 400 -13.72 16.52 12.83
N ALA A 401 -13.73 17.04 14.06
CA ALA A 401 -14.57 16.70 15.21
C ALA A 401 -14.92 15.20 15.42
N THR A 402 -15.72 14.60 14.54
CA THR A 402 -16.19 13.20 14.58
C THR A 402 -15.74 12.32 13.41
N ASP A 403 -15.14 12.91 12.38
CA ASP A 403 -14.89 12.26 11.10
C ASP A 403 -13.39 12.28 10.77
N THR A 404 -12.84 11.10 10.48
CA THR A 404 -11.42 10.88 10.16
C THR A 404 -11.32 10.21 8.80
N HIS A 405 -11.04 10.99 7.76
CA HIS A 405 -11.03 10.52 6.38
C HIS A 405 -9.68 10.75 5.72
N LEU A 406 -9.29 9.80 4.88
CA LEU A 406 -8.17 9.93 3.96
C LEU A 406 -8.72 10.10 2.53
N TYR A 407 -8.59 11.31 1.99
CA TYR A 407 -9.04 11.64 0.64
C TYR A 407 -7.94 11.39 -0.38
N LEU A 408 -8.32 10.85 -1.54
CA LEU A 408 -7.43 10.60 -2.66
C LEU A 408 -7.77 11.53 -3.83
N TYR A 409 -6.79 12.22 -4.38
CA TYR A 409 -6.95 13.12 -5.53
C TYR A 409 -5.97 12.73 -6.64
N ASP A 410 -6.32 13.00 -7.90
CA ASP A 410 -5.34 12.89 -8.99
C ASP A 410 -4.19 13.90 -8.82
N ASN A 411 -4.48 15.09 -8.31
CA ASN A 411 -3.52 16.17 -8.07
C ASN A 411 -4.10 17.16 -7.02
N PRO A 412 -3.28 18.02 -6.38
CA PRO A 412 -3.73 18.92 -5.30
C PRO A 412 -4.68 20.05 -5.73
N LYS A 413 -4.86 20.31 -7.04
CA LYS A 413 -5.78 21.34 -7.55
C LYS A 413 -7.22 20.85 -7.66
N ARG A 414 -7.43 19.53 -7.67
CA ARG A 414 -8.77 18.92 -7.68
C ARG A 414 -9.51 19.20 -6.37
N THR A 415 -10.82 19.34 -6.47
CA THR A 415 -11.73 19.45 -5.32
C THR A 415 -12.57 18.19 -5.17
N LYS A 416 -12.92 17.52 -6.27
CA LYS A 416 -13.55 16.20 -6.27
C LYS A 416 -12.50 15.11 -5.99
N PRO A 417 -12.62 14.37 -4.87
CA PRO A 417 -11.74 13.24 -4.62
C PRO A 417 -12.06 12.10 -5.59
N LYS A 418 -11.02 11.35 -5.97
CA LYS A 418 -11.13 10.06 -6.66
C LYS A 418 -11.60 8.93 -5.76
N GLY A 419 -11.45 9.10 -4.46
CA GLY A 419 -11.86 8.12 -3.47
C GLY A 419 -11.67 8.68 -2.08
N LEU A 420 -12.28 7.99 -1.13
CA LEU A 420 -12.25 8.31 0.28
C LEU A 420 -12.12 7.00 1.05
N ILE A 421 -11.30 7.01 2.10
CA ILE A 421 -11.16 5.91 3.06
C ILE A 421 -11.56 6.45 4.42
N ASP A 422 -12.54 5.81 5.06
CA ASP A 422 -12.95 6.13 6.43
C ASP A 422 -12.04 5.41 7.43
N LEU A 423 -11.15 6.16 8.05
CA LEU A 423 -10.18 5.60 9.00
C LEU A 423 -10.87 5.12 10.28
N SER A 424 -12.07 5.62 10.61
CA SER A 424 -12.78 5.21 11.83
C SER A 424 -13.22 3.74 11.82
N CYS A 425 -13.22 3.10 10.64
CA CYS A 425 -13.50 1.69 10.44
C CYS A 425 -12.38 0.94 9.69
N ALA A 426 -11.21 1.58 9.51
CA ALA A 426 -10.06 0.97 8.85
C ALA A 426 -9.01 0.44 9.84
N TYR A 427 -8.34 -0.62 9.45
CA TYR A 427 -7.18 -1.18 10.14
C TYR A 427 -5.93 -1.00 9.29
N LEU A 428 -4.83 -0.58 9.90
CA LEU A 428 -3.54 -0.48 9.21
C LEU A 428 -2.74 -1.76 9.44
N TYR A 429 -2.33 -2.41 8.34
CA TYR A 429 -1.46 -3.57 8.32
C TYR A 429 -0.16 -3.23 7.58
N GLN A 430 0.96 -3.71 8.12
CA GLN A 430 2.21 -3.70 7.35
C GLN A 430 2.11 -4.68 6.18
N VAL A 431 2.78 -4.36 5.07
CA VAL A 431 2.91 -5.25 3.92
C VAL A 431 4.38 -5.48 3.70
N HIS A 432 4.81 -6.74 3.82
CA HIS A 432 6.19 -7.11 3.59
C HIS A 432 6.56 -6.91 2.11
N GLU A 433 7.80 -6.50 1.84
CA GLU A 433 8.26 -6.20 0.48
C GLU A 433 8.08 -7.38 -0.48
N SER A 434 8.12 -8.61 0.03
CA SER A 434 7.99 -9.83 -0.78
C SER A 434 6.64 -9.98 -1.45
N VAL A 435 5.59 -9.28 -0.98
CA VAL A 435 4.24 -9.37 -1.55
C VAL A 435 4.20 -8.83 -2.98
N PHE A 436 4.80 -7.65 -3.18
CA PHE A 436 4.78 -6.91 -4.44
C PHE A 436 6.18 -6.67 -5.01
N ASP A 437 7.20 -7.31 -4.42
CA ASP A 437 8.61 -7.06 -4.71
C ASP A 437 8.95 -5.55 -4.67
N ARG A 438 8.29 -4.82 -3.74
CA ARG A 438 8.35 -3.36 -3.62
C ARG A 438 8.52 -2.94 -2.15
N PRO A 439 9.49 -2.06 -1.84
CA PRO A 439 9.69 -1.60 -0.46
C PRO A 439 8.63 -0.58 -0.04
N HIS A 440 8.53 -0.34 1.28
CA HIS A 440 7.73 0.73 1.87
C HIS A 440 6.22 0.62 1.61
N CYS A 441 5.73 -0.60 1.42
CA CYS A 441 4.31 -0.90 1.26
C CYS A 441 3.60 -1.04 2.61
N PHE A 442 2.36 -0.58 2.66
CA PHE A 442 1.42 -0.80 3.76
C PHE A 442 0.00 -0.88 3.20
N GLN A 443 -0.94 -1.42 3.97
CA GLN A 443 -2.32 -1.54 3.54
C GLN A 443 -3.31 -1.04 4.59
N LEU A 444 -4.39 -0.43 4.11
CA LEU A 444 -5.56 -0.05 4.90
C LEU A 444 -6.68 -1.03 4.58
N VAL A 445 -7.23 -1.67 5.61
CA VAL A 445 -8.33 -2.64 5.50
C VAL A 445 -9.55 -2.02 6.15
N GLU A 446 -10.44 -1.47 5.32
CA GLU A 446 -11.69 -0.85 5.76
C GLU A 446 -12.77 -1.92 5.97
N ARG A 447 -13.32 -2.01 7.18
CA ARG A 447 -14.36 -2.97 7.58
C ARG A 447 -15.63 -2.23 8.02
N ALA A 448 -16.13 -1.36 7.16
CA ALA A 448 -17.34 -0.58 7.41
C ALA A 448 -18.62 -1.43 7.45
N LEU A 449 -18.64 -2.57 6.75
CA LEU A 449 -19.76 -3.52 6.75
C LEU A 449 -19.27 -4.89 7.27
N PRO A 450 -20.06 -5.63 8.09
CA PRO A 450 -19.61 -6.86 8.76
C PRO A 450 -19.13 -7.99 7.83
N CYS A 451 -19.45 -7.93 6.54
CA CYS A 451 -19.14 -8.98 5.57
C CYS A 451 -18.33 -8.48 4.38
N LEU A 452 -17.94 -7.21 4.37
CA LEU A 452 -17.20 -6.60 3.28
C LEU A 452 -15.99 -5.88 3.86
N ALA A 453 -14.81 -6.26 3.40
CA ALA A 453 -13.57 -5.57 3.69
C ALA A 453 -13.02 -4.99 2.38
N THR A 454 -12.75 -3.70 2.36
CA THR A 454 -12.11 -3.02 1.24
C THR A 454 -10.64 -2.85 1.58
N ILE A 455 -9.75 -3.37 0.73
CA ILE A 455 -8.30 -3.31 0.97
C ILE A 455 -7.67 -2.29 0.04
N THR A 456 -6.98 -1.30 0.60
CA THR A 456 -6.20 -0.33 -0.17
C THR A 456 -4.71 -0.52 0.11
N TYR A 457 -3.97 -0.91 -0.93
CA TYR A 457 -2.50 -1.00 -0.89
C TYR A 457 -1.85 0.32 -1.26
N LEU A 458 -0.93 0.77 -0.41
CA LEU A 458 -0.21 2.02 -0.54
C LEU A 458 1.31 1.76 -0.49
N ALA A 459 2.08 2.55 -1.22
CA ALA A 459 3.53 2.57 -1.15
C ALA A 459 4.02 4.02 -1.05
N ALA A 460 4.98 4.24 -0.15
CA ALA A 460 5.66 5.53 -0.02
C ALA A 460 6.96 5.53 -0.83
N PRO A 461 7.45 6.70 -1.27
CA PRO A 461 8.66 6.79 -2.09
C PRO A 461 9.94 6.38 -1.34
N ASN A 462 9.96 6.46 0.00
CA ASN A 462 11.10 6.10 0.84
C ASN A 462 10.63 5.68 2.25
N SER A 463 11.55 5.13 3.04
CA SER A 463 11.27 4.61 4.40
C SER A 463 10.79 5.66 5.39
N GLU A 464 11.33 6.88 5.31
CA GLU A 464 10.98 7.98 6.22
C GLU A 464 9.54 8.43 5.97
N ASN A 465 9.19 8.65 4.70
CA ASN A 465 7.84 9.03 4.29
C ASN A 465 6.81 7.94 4.64
N ALA A 466 7.15 6.65 4.45
CA ALA A 466 6.29 5.56 4.91
C ALA A 466 6.06 5.61 6.42
N LEU A 467 7.12 5.83 7.21
CA LEU A 467 7.01 5.90 8.66
C LEU A 467 6.14 7.08 9.11
N ASP A 468 6.29 8.25 8.47
CA ASP A 468 5.48 9.43 8.75
C ASP A 468 3.99 9.18 8.48
N TRP A 469 3.66 8.59 7.32
CA TRP A 469 2.27 8.25 6.98
C TRP A 469 1.69 7.21 7.92
N ILE A 470 2.44 6.14 8.23
CA ILE A 470 2.00 5.12 9.18
C ILE A 470 1.76 5.74 10.55
N ASN A 471 2.66 6.59 11.05
CA ASN A 471 2.51 7.27 12.34
C ASN A 471 1.32 8.25 12.37
N ALA A 472 0.99 8.89 11.24
CA ALA A 472 -0.16 9.78 11.14
C ALA A 472 -1.49 9.02 11.04
N LEU A 473 -1.53 7.91 10.29
CA LEU A 473 -2.75 7.14 10.02
C LEU A 473 -3.09 6.17 11.15
N LYS A 474 -2.10 5.50 11.73
CA LYS A 474 -2.28 4.42 12.72
C LYS A 474 -3.11 4.84 13.95
N PRO A 475 -2.93 6.04 14.55
CA PRO A 475 -3.74 6.49 15.68
C PRO A 475 -5.19 6.82 15.33
N LEU A 476 -5.49 7.03 14.05
CA LEU A 476 -6.82 7.42 13.55
C LEU A 476 -7.62 6.22 13.00
N CYS A 477 -6.92 5.12 12.70
CA CYS A 477 -7.52 3.82 12.38
C CYS A 477 -8.29 3.27 13.59
N VAL A 478 -9.18 2.29 13.38
CA VAL A 478 -9.86 1.56 14.47
C VAL A 478 -8.81 1.18 15.50
N SER A 479 -8.99 1.75 16.70
CA SER A 479 -7.96 1.80 17.72
C SER A 479 -7.41 0.41 18.01
N GLN A 480 -6.15 0.22 17.61
CA GLN A 480 -5.28 -0.83 18.11
C GLN A 480 -4.81 -0.55 19.56
N LEU A 481 -5.35 0.49 20.19
CA LEU A 481 -5.15 0.81 21.59
C LEU A 481 -6.40 0.41 22.36
N THR A 482 -6.22 -0.38 23.42
CA THR A 482 -7.21 -0.56 24.47
C THR A 482 -7.67 0.82 24.95
N ARG A 483 -8.96 1.15 24.76
CA ARG A 483 -9.56 2.38 25.30
C ARG A 483 -9.69 2.24 26.81
N ALA A 484 -8.58 2.37 27.53
CA ALA A 484 -8.60 2.70 28.95
C ALA A 484 -8.72 4.24 29.06
N PRO A 485 -9.86 4.80 29.47
CA PRO A 485 -10.12 6.24 29.44
C PRO A 485 -9.24 7.09 30.40
N LYS A 486 -8.28 6.49 31.11
CA LYS A 486 -7.57 7.12 32.23
C LYS A 486 -6.04 7.21 32.09
N VAL A 487 -5.40 6.64 31.06
CA VAL A 487 -3.93 6.71 30.93
C VAL A 487 -3.49 7.00 29.49
N ALA A 488 -2.98 8.21 29.28
CA ALA A 488 -2.38 8.59 28.00
C ALA A 488 -1.04 7.85 27.77
N ARG A 489 -0.74 7.48 26.52
CA ARG A 489 0.56 6.95 26.04
C ARG A 489 0.91 5.49 26.37
N LEU A 490 -0.04 4.66 26.83
CA LEU A 490 0.13 3.20 26.82
C LEU A 490 0.07 2.63 25.41
N ARG A 491 0.95 1.69 25.09
CA ARG A 491 1.01 1.05 23.77
C ARG A 491 1.11 -0.46 23.91
N GLU A 492 0.17 -1.20 23.33
CA GLU A 492 0.32 -2.64 23.13
C GLU A 492 1.36 -2.89 22.03
N LEU A 493 2.35 -3.71 22.36
CA LEU A 493 3.41 -4.15 21.48
C LEU A 493 3.12 -5.59 21.08
N ARG A 494 2.54 -5.77 19.91
CA ARG A 494 2.34 -7.09 19.31
C ARG A 494 3.31 -7.27 18.16
N SER A 495 4.14 -8.30 18.20
CA SER A 495 5.07 -8.62 17.11
C SER A 495 5.08 -10.12 16.84
N LEU A 496 4.99 -10.49 15.57
CA LEU A 496 5.10 -11.86 15.11
C LEU A 496 6.37 -11.99 14.27
N HIS A 497 7.29 -12.81 14.75
CA HIS A 497 8.47 -13.21 14.02
C HIS A 497 8.27 -14.62 13.51
N LEU A 498 8.20 -14.76 12.20
CA LEU A 498 7.88 -16.00 11.51
C LEU A 498 9.01 -16.35 10.55
N HIS A 499 9.64 -17.50 10.75
CA HIS A 499 10.63 -18.04 9.86
C HIS A 499 10.11 -19.35 9.24
N ILE A 500 9.92 -19.31 7.92
CA ILE A 500 9.47 -20.45 7.13
C ILE A 500 10.71 -21.16 6.58
N LEU A 501 11.02 -22.33 7.15
CA LEU A 501 12.26 -23.07 6.86
C LEU A 501 12.08 -23.95 5.63
N ASP A 502 11.36 -25.06 5.78
CA ASP A 502 11.16 -26.06 4.73
C ASP A 502 9.77 -26.72 4.81
N ALA A 503 9.42 -27.45 3.74
CA ALA A 503 8.26 -28.35 3.73
C ALA A 503 8.69 -29.78 3.47
N HIS A 504 7.95 -30.71 4.07
CA HIS A 504 8.13 -32.14 3.85
C HIS A 504 6.83 -32.81 3.39
N ARG A 505 6.96 -33.86 2.57
CA ARG A 505 5.85 -34.65 1.99
C ARG A 505 4.81 -33.86 1.18
N LEU A 506 5.21 -32.77 0.52
CA LEU A 506 4.30 -32.10 -0.43
C LEU A 506 4.05 -33.00 -1.67
N PRO A 507 2.81 -33.07 -2.18
CA PRO A 507 2.51 -33.85 -3.37
C PRO A 507 3.07 -33.15 -4.63
N TYR A 508 4.33 -33.42 -4.98
CA TYR A 508 5.08 -32.76 -6.07
C TYR A 508 4.37 -32.76 -7.43
N LYS A 509 3.56 -33.78 -7.72
CA LYS A 509 2.76 -33.83 -8.96
C LYS A 509 1.66 -32.76 -9.00
N LEU A 510 1.13 -32.38 -7.85
CA LEU A 510 0.10 -31.35 -7.70
C LEU A 510 0.71 -29.97 -7.46
N VAL A 511 1.86 -29.91 -6.77
CA VAL A 511 2.53 -28.67 -6.36
C VAL A 511 3.99 -28.66 -6.81
N PRO A 512 4.28 -28.58 -8.12
CA PRO A 512 5.65 -28.54 -8.63
C PRO A 512 6.39 -27.22 -8.32
N ASN A 513 5.64 -26.11 -8.16
CA ASN A 513 6.18 -24.77 -7.94
C ASN A 513 5.56 -24.12 -6.68
N PRO A 514 5.82 -24.65 -5.47
CA PRO A 514 5.22 -24.15 -4.24
C PRO A 514 5.73 -22.76 -3.85
N PHE A 515 4.81 -21.93 -3.35
CA PHE A 515 5.10 -20.75 -2.54
C PHE A 515 4.02 -20.59 -1.47
N ILE A 516 4.33 -19.82 -0.42
CA ILE A 516 3.44 -19.64 0.74
C ILE A 516 3.04 -18.18 0.83
N ILE A 517 1.77 -17.95 1.13
CA ILE A 517 1.22 -16.66 1.49
C ILE A 517 0.97 -16.64 3.00
N VAL A 518 1.45 -15.59 3.66
CA VAL A 518 1.21 -15.32 5.07
C VAL A 518 0.07 -14.32 5.21
N ALA A 519 -0.94 -14.65 6.01
CA ALA A 519 -2.05 -13.75 6.31
C ALA A 519 -2.32 -13.61 7.80
N LEU A 520 -2.77 -12.43 8.23
CA LEU A 520 -3.24 -12.12 9.58
C LEU A 520 -4.75 -11.93 9.52
N ASN A 521 -5.55 -12.77 10.18
CA ASN A 521 -7.02 -12.77 10.03
C ASN A 521 -7.48 -12.67 8.54
N ASN A 522 -6.88 -13.48 7.66
CA ASN A 522 -7.11 -13.50 6.20
C ASN A 522 -6.65 -12.25 5.42
N VAL A 523 -6.05 -11.27 6.08
CA VAL A 523 -5.37 -10.14 5.42
C VAL A 523 -3.96 -10.61 5.05
N LYS A 524 -3.68 -10.82 3.76
CA LYS A 524 -2.35 -11.30 3.34
C LYS A 524 -1.30 -10.17 3.49
N VAL A 525 -0.17 -10.49 4.12
CA VAL A 525 0.85 -9.53 4.56
C VAL A 525 2.25 -9.86 4.06
N ALA A 526 2.54 -11.12 3.74
CA ALA A 526 3.82 -11.55 3.21
C ALA A 526 3.64 -12.74 2.26
N ARG A 527 4.65 -13.01 1.42
CA ARG A 527 4.76 -14.26 0.66
C ARG A 527 6.20 -14.75 0.59
N THR A 528 6.40 -16.04 0.39
CA THR A 528 7.72 -16.61 0.09
C THR A 528 8.01 -16.62 -1.40
N LYS A 529 9.27 -16.89 -1.77
CA LYS A 529 9.62 -17.16 -3.17
C LYS A 529 9.10 -18.51 -3.63
N VAL A 530 8.89 -18.61 -4.94
CA VAL A 530 8.58 -19.89 -5.58
C VAL A 530 9.81 -20.78 -5.53
N LYS A 531 9.63 -21.98 -4.98
CA LYS A 531 10.66 -23.02 -4.94
C LYS A 531 10.24 -24.18 -5.84
N THR A 532 11.19 -25.04 -6.16
CA THR A 532 10.95 -26.26 -6.96
C THR A 532 11.60 -27.45 -6.27
N GLY A 533 10.94 -28.60 -6.26
CA GLY A 533 11.47 -29.85 -5.70
C GLY A 533 10.51 -30.54 -4.72
N LEU A 534 10.86 -31.75 -4.30
CA LEU A 534 10.07 -32.58 -3.38
C LEU A 534 10.06 -32.04 -1.93
N HIS A 535 11.13 -31.36 -1.54
CA HIS A 535 11.33 -30.75 -0.22
C HIS A 535 11.78 -29.30 -0.42
N PRO A 536 10.85 -28.38 -0.71
CA PRO A 536 11.21 -26.98 -0.92
C PRO A 536 11.79 -26.40 0.37
N LEU A 537 12.95 -25.75 0.24
CA LEU A 537 13.62 -25.02 1.31
C LEU A 537 13.52 -23.52 1.00
N TRP A 538 12.76 -22.80 1.82
CA TRP A 538 12.61 -21.35 1.71
C TRP A 538 13.72 -20.66 2.48
N ASP A 539 13.85 -20.97 3.78
CA ASP A 539 14.74 -20.26 4.72
C ASP A 539 14.47 -18.74 4.66
N GLU A 540 13.19 -18.38 4.77
CA GLU A 540 12.70 -17.00 4.62
C GLU A 540 12.05 -16.50 5.92
N GLU A 541 12.52 -15.35 6.39
CA GLU A 541 12.13 -14.73 7.65
C GLU A 541 11.23 -13.50 7.42
N PHE A 542 10.15 -13.41 8.19
CA PHE A 542 9.18 -12.33 8.17
C PHE A 542 9.02 -11.75 9.58
N ILE A 543 9.34 -10.46 9.73
CA ILE A 543 9.17 -9.72 10.98
C ILE A 543 7.97 -8.79 10.81
N LEU A 544 6.87 -9.10 11.48
CA LEU A 544 5.64 -8.32 11.47
C LEU A 544 5.53 -7.57 12.79
N GLU A 545 5.92 -6.30 12.78
CA GLU A 545 5.79 -5.41 13.94
C GLU A 545 4.40 -4.79 14.00
N ASP A 546 3.96 -4.42 15.21
CA ASP A 546 2.70 -3.72 15.46
C ASP A 546 1.47 -4.46 14.92
N VAL A 547 1.39 -5.77 15.18
CA VAL A 547 0.26 -6.62 14.78
C VAL A 547 -1.05 -6.08 15.40
N PRO A 548 -2.11 -5.84 14.61
CA PRO A 548 -3.37 -5.26 15.13
C PRO A 548 -4.03 -6.13 16.22
N PRO A 549 -4.62 -5.58 17.30
CA PRO A 549 -5.33 -6.31 18.38
C PRO A 549 -6.44 -7.24 17.92
N ASP A 550 -7.11 -6.96 16.80
CA ASP A 550 -8.14 -7.85 16.26
C ASP A 550 -7.56 -9.16 15.71
N VAL A 551 -6.26 -9.20 15.39
CA VAL A 551 -5.59 -10.41 14.91
C VAL A 551 -5.55 -11.46 16.01
N MET A 552 -6.23 -12.58 15.80
CA MET A 552 -6.28 -13.70 16.74
C MET A 552 -5.49 -14.90 16.24
N SER A 553 -5.30 -15.01 14.93
CA SER A 553 -4.53 -16.06 14.29
C SER A 553 -3.79 -15.52 13.07
N PHE A 554 -2.76 -16.25 12.66
CA PHE A 554 -2.17 -16.11 11.34
C PHE A 554 -2.37 -17.41 10.56
N SER A 555 -2.48 -17.29 9.23
CA SER A 555 -2.59 -18.42 8.33
C SER A 555 -1.47 -18.42 7.30
N LEU A 556 -1.05 -19.63 6.94
CA LEU A 556 -0.09 -19.92 5.88
C LEU A 556 -0.80 -20.71 4.80
N THR A 557 -0.97 -20.10 3.64
CA THR A 557 -1.63 -20.74 2.50
C THR A 557 -0.59 -21.14 1.46
N LEU A 558 -0.51 -22.44 1.17
CA LEU A 558 0.31 -23.01 0.12
C LEU A 558 -0.36 -22.83 -1.24
N TYR A 559 0.34 -22.15 -2.13
CA TYR A 559 -0.03 -21.97 -3.53
C TYR A 559 0.95 -22.70 -4.46
N ASN A 560 0.44 -23.09 -5.63
CA ASN A 560 1.27 -23.57 -6.74
C ASN A 560 1.29 -22.54 -7.86
N LYS A 561 2.49 -22.10 -8.27
CA LYS A 561 2.63 -21.16 -9.39
C LYS A 561 2.35 -21.83 -10.73
N GLY A 562 1.39 -21.29 -11.46
CA GLY A 562 1.04 -21.71 -12.82
C GLY A 562 2.03 -21.17 -13.84
N LYS A 563 2.48 -22.01 -14.78
CA LYS A 563 3.36 -21.53 -15.88
C LYS A 563 2.61 -20.65 -16.90
N ARG A 564 1.33 -20.95 -17.13
CA ARG A 564 0.43 -20.25 -18.08
C ARG A 564 -1.01 -20.16 -17.56
N SER A 565 -1.26 -20.70 -16.36
CA SER A 565 -2.55 -20.70 -15.68
C SER A 565 -2.49 -19.75 -14.48
N LYS A 566 -3.65 -19.39 -13.92
CA LYS A 566 -3.70 -18.73 -12.60
C LYS A 566 -3.00 -19.63 -11.57
N ASP A 567 -2.44 -18.98 -10.56
CA ASP A 567 -1.90 -19.68 -9.40
C ASP A 567 -3.04 -20.34 -8.64
N THR A 568 -2.81 -21.51 -8.10
CA THR A 568 -3.85 -22.32 -7.45
C THR A 568 -3.56 -22.46 -5.98
N GLU A 569 -4.54 -22.14 -5.14
CA GLU A 569 -4.53 -22.48 -3.72
C GLU A 569 -4.64 -23.99 -3.54
N VAL A 570 -3.85 -24.55 -2.63
CA VAL A 570 -3.69 -26.01 -2.51
C VAL A 570 -3.99 -26.49 -1.10
N ALA A 571 -3.38 -25.86 -0.10
CA ALA A 571 -3.48 -26.24 1.29
C ALA A 571 -3.25 -25.03 2.18
N ASP A 572 -3.76 -25.09 3.41
CA ASP A 572 -3.60 -24.04 4.40
C ASP A 572 -3.23 -24.60 5.78
N LEU A 573 -2.73 -23.71 6.62
CA LEU A 573 -2.48 -23.93 8.03
C LEU A 573 -2.88 -22.66 8.75
N THR A 574 -3.59 -22.79 9.87
CA THR A 574 -3.92 -21.66 10.75
C THR A 574 -3.35 -21.92 12.14
N VAL A 575 -2.66 -20.92 12.70
CA VAL A 575 -2.10 -20.97 14.06
C VAL A 575 -2.73 -19.86 14.89
N GLU A 576 -3.32 -20.23 16.01
CA GLU A 576 -3.88 -19.28 16.97
C GLU A 576 -2.75 -18.60 17.75
N LEU A 577 -2.77 -17.27 17.84
CA LEU A 577 -1.76 -16.53 18.60
C LEU A 577 -1.85 -16.83 20.10
N ALA A 578 -3.03 -17.24 20.58
CA ALA A 578 -3.25 -17.63 21.97
C ALA A 578 -2.59 -18.96 22.34
N SER A 579 -2.26 -19.82 21.37
CA SER A 579 -1.57 -21.09 21.63
C SER A 579 -0.05 -20.94 21.78
N LEU A 580 0.50 -19.76 21.48
CA LEU A 580 1.93 -19.48 21.54
C LEU A 580 2.30 -18.90 22.91
N THR A 581 3.38 -19.40 23.52
CA THR A 581 3.92 -18.80 24.74
C THR A 581 4.54 -17.45 24.43
N ASN A 582 4.19 -16.43 25.22
CA ASN A 582 4.61 -15.05 24.98
C ASN A 582 6.15 -14.89 25.04
N GLY A 583 6.76 -14.50 23.92
CA GLY A 583 8.18 -14.21 23.79
C GLY A 583 9.08 -15.44 23.56
N GLU A 584 8.55 -16.65 23.74
CA GLU A 584 9.30 -17.88 23.48
C GLU A 584 9.37 -18.21 21.99
N GLU A 585 10.47 -18.81 21.57
CA GLU A 585 10.66 -19.29 20.21
C GLU A 585 10.33 -20.79 20.13
N MET A 586 9.46 -21.14 19.20
CA MET A 586 9.07 -22.52 18.90
C MET A 586 9.64 -22.91 17.53
N ASP A 587 10.26 -24.09 17.39
CA ASP A 587 10.77 -24.65 16.13
C ASP A 587 10.14 -26.05 15.95
N GLU A 588 9.04 -26.11 15.22
CA GLU A 588 8.16 -27.30 15.19
C GLU A 588 7.62 -27.57 13.77
N TRP A 589 7.10 -28.79 13.56
CA TRP A 589 6.42 -29.18 12.33
C TRP A 589 4.90 -28.97 12.45
N TYR A 590 4.33 -28.25 11.49
CA TYR A 590 2.91 -27.95 11.43
C TYR A 590 2.27 -28.63 10.21
N PRO A 591 1.27 -29.51 10.41
CA PRO A 591 0.62 -30.22 9.31
C PRO A 591 -0.23 -29.27 8.46
N LEU A 592 -0.23 -29.49 7.14
CA LEU A 592 -1.05 -28.76 6.19
C LEU A 592 -2.43 -29.43 6.02
N SER A 593 -3.47 -28.61 5.90
CA SER A 593 -4.84 -29.03 5.58
C SER A 593 -5.13 -28.68 4.13
N GLY A 594 -5.40 -29.68 3.27
CA GLY A 594 -5.65 -29.41 1.86
C GLY A 594 -7.07 -28.95 1.56
N VAL A 595 -7.21 -28.15 0.50
CA VAL A 595 -8.50 -27.69 -0.04
C VAL A 595 -9.32 -28.86 -0.60
N THR A 596 -8.65 -29.93 -1.05
CA THR A 596 -9.31 -31.17 -1.49
C THR A 596 -8.99 -32.33 -0.53
N PRO A 597 -9.94 -33.24 -0.25
CA PRO A 597 -9.76 -34.34 0.70
C PRO A 597 -8.84 -35.47 0.18
N ILE A 598 -7.93 -35.16 -0.75
CA ILE A 598 -7.08 -36.12 -1.44
C ILE A 598 -5.75 -36.26 -0.68
N GLY A 599 -5.72 -37.12 0.34
CA GLY A 599 -4.48 -37.59 0.98
C GLY A 599 -3.82 -36.64 1.99
N GLU A 600 -2.57 -36.95 2.36
CA GLU A 600 -1.73 -36.15 3.25
C GLU A 600 -1.03 -35.02 2.48
N TRP A 601 -1.20 -33.77 2.91
CA TRP A 601 -0.66 -32.58 2.26
C TRP A 601 0.74 -32.17 2.73
N GLY A 602 1.34 -32.98 3.61
CA GLY A 602 2.65 -32.72 4.19
C GLY A 602 2.59 -31.75 5.37
N ALA A 603 3.77 -31.22 5.73
CA ALA A 603 3.93 -30.31 6.85
C ALA A 603 4.96 -29.22 6.54
N LEU A 604 4.81 -28.07 7.20
CA LEU A 604 5.76 -26.97 7.18
C LEU A 604 6.56 -26.97 8.48
N ARG A 605 7.87 -26.79 8.40
CA ARG A 605 8.69 -26.50 9.58
C ARG A 605 8.75 -25.00 9.78
N LEU A 606 8.25 -24.55 10.93
CA LEU A 606 8.16 -23.14 11.24
C LEU A 606 8.96 -22.85 12.50
N ARG A 607 9.71 -21.74 12.46
CA ARG A 607 10.24 -21.12 13.67
C ARG A 607 9.46 -19.85 13.97
N ILE A 608 8.74 -19.84 15.09
CA ILE A 608 7.76 -18.80 15.44
C ILE A 608 8.12 -18.20 16.78
N ARG A 609 8.14 -16.87 16.86
CA ARG A 609 8.23 -16.12 18.11
C ARG A 609 7.16 -15.02 18.10
N TYR A 610 6.15 -15.17 18.93
CA TYR A 610 5.09 -14.17 19.10
C TYR A 610 5.25 -13.45 20.43
N ARG A 611 5.24 -12.12 20.38
CA ARG A 611 5.31 -11.28 21.57
C ARG A 611 4.09 -10.39 21.63
N HIS A 612 3.37 -10.47 22.74
CA HIS A 612 2.30 -9.58 23.16
C HIS A 612 2.75 -8.92 24.46
N ASP A 613 3.13 -7.66 24.37
CA ASP A 613 3.60 -6.90 25.52
C ASP A 613 2.96 -5.52 25.64
N LEU A 614 3.19 -4.87 26.77
CA LEU A 614 2.70 -3.53 27.07
C LEU A 614 3.88 -2.59 27.32
N ALA A 615 4.02 -1.57 26.46
CA ALA A 615 4.90 -0.45 26.69
C ALA A 615 4.19 0.59 27.56
N MET A 616 4.75 0.82 28.75
CA MET A 616 4.37 1.89 29.66
C MET A 616 4.91 3.25 29.13
N PRO A 617 4.44 4.39 29.67
CA PRO A 617 5.04 5.69 29.35
C PRO A 617 6.56 5.68 29.59
N PRO A 618 7.38 6.33 28.73
CA PRO A 618 8.84 6.27 28.82
C PRO A 618 9.38 6.77 30.16
N GLU A 619 8.65 7.64 30.86
CA GLU A 619 9.01 8.17 32.17
C GLU A 619 9.12 7.05 33.23
N GLU A 620 8.28 6.00 33.12
CA GLU A 620 8.32 4.83 34.01
C GLU A 620 9.62 4.04 33.87
N TYR A 621 10.17 3.96 32.65
CA TYR A 621 11.40 3.22 32.36
C TYR A 621 12.68 4.00 32.69
N SER A 622 12.57 5.26 33.16
CA SER A 622 13.73 6.10 33.46
C SER A 622 14.76 5.44 34.40
N PRO A 623 14.39 4.69 35.46
CA PRO A 623 15.39 4.05 36.32
C PRO A 623 16.15 2.92 35.61
N LEU A 624 15.45 2.17 34.75
CA LEU A 624 16.09 1.12 33.93
C LEU A 624 17.05 1.75 32.91
N GLN A 625 16.63 2.83 32.26
CA GLN A 625 17.46 3.55 31.30
C GLN A 625 18.74 4.09 31.95
N GLN A 626 18.65 4.67 33.16
CA GLN A 626 19.82 5.15 33.90
C GLN A 626 20.81 4.05 34.22
N LEU A 627 20.34 2.88 34.66
CA LEU A 627 21.20 1.72 34.95
C LEU A 627 21.87 1.16 33.70
N LEU A 628 21.19 1.19 32.55
CA LEU A 628 21.75 0.74 31.27
C LEU A 628 22.81 1.71 30.73
N LEU A 629 22.61 3.02 30.89
CA LEU A 629 23.49 4.08 30.40
C LEU A 629 24.64 4.44 31.38
N ASP A 630 24.79 3.66 32.45
CA ASP A 630 25.90 3.76 33.40
C ASP A 630 27.25 3.65 32.67
N PRO A 631 28.21 4.57 32.91
CA PRO A 631 29.48 4.59 32.17
C PRO A 631 30.28 3.27 32.23
N GLU A 632 30.17 2.52 33.32
CA GLU A 632 30.88 1.25 33.52
C GLU A 632 30.18 0.06 32.84
N LEU A 633 28.93 0.24 32.41
CA LEU A 633 28.11 -0.73 31.68
C LEU A 633 27.98 -2.08 32.40
N HIS A 634 27.98 -2.09 33.73
CA HIS A 634 27.86 -3.32 34.52
C HIS A 634 26.62 -4.14 34.14
N VAL A 635 25.47 -3.48 33.98
CA VAL A 635 24.22 -4.12 33.57
C VAL A 635 24.32 -4.72 32.18
N VAL A 636 24.87 -3.99 31.21
CA VAL A 636 24.99 -4.47 29.82
C VAL A 636 25.93 -5.68 29.75
N LYS A 637 27.05 -5.65 30.48
CA LYS A 637 27.99 -6.77 30.58
C LYS A 637 27.33 -8.01 31.20
N ALA A 638 26.59 -7.85 32.29
CA ALA A 638 25.86 -8.95 32.91
C ALA A 638 24.77 -9.54 31.98
N LEU A 639 24.02 -8.69 31.28
CA LEU A 639 23.04 -9.15 30.28
C LEU A 639 23.71 -9.86 29.09
N ALA A 640 24.92 -9.45 28.69
CA ALA A 640 25.67 -10.13 27.64
C ALA A 640 26.04 -11.58 28.03
N ASP A 641 26.39 -11.80 29.30
CA ASP A 641 26.75 -13.10 29.84
C ASP A 641 25.53 -14.02 30.05
N VAL A 642 24.36 -13.46 30.33
CA VAL A 642 23.12 -14.24 30.62
C VAL A 642 22.27 -14.48 29.37
N CYS A 643 22.10 -13.47 28.51
CA CYS A 643 21.11 -13.50 27.42
C CYS A 643 21.68 -14.10 26.12
N HIS A 644 21.95 -15.40 26.10
CA HIS A 644 22.45 -16.08 24.90
C HIS A 644 21.38 -16.27 23.81
N LEU A 645 20.16 -16.67 24.17
CA LEU A 645 19.04 -16.91 23.24
C LEU A 645 18.37 -15.62 22.74
N ASP A 646 18.44 -14.54 23.52
CA ASP A 646 17.85 -13.24 23.20
C ASP A 646 18.88 -12.19 22.75
N ARG A 647 20.06 -12.65 22.31
CA ARG A 647 21.19 -11.78 21.96
C ARG A 647 20.85 -10.76 20.87
N VAL A 648 20.15 -11.18 19.83
CA VAL A 648 19.80 -10.30 18.70
C VAL A 648 18.78 -9.22 19.11
N PRO A 649 17.66 -9.55 19.78
CA PRO A 649 16.78 -8.54 20.37
C PRO A 649 17.50 -7.59 21.34
N LEU A 650 18.35 -8.13 22.23
CA LEU A 650 19.14 -7.35 23.17
C LEU A 650 20.07 -6.35 22.45
N ALA A 651 20.81 -6.82 21.44
CA ALA A 651 21.73 -5.97 20.67
C ALA A 651 20.99 -4.86 19.92
N ASN A 652 19.85 -5.17 19.30
CA ASN A 652 19.05 -4.17 18.58
C ASN A 652 18.53 -3.07 19.51
N SER A 653 17.91 -3.43 20.64
CA SER A 653 17.36 -2.45 21.57
C SER A 653 18.44 -1.64 22.27
N LEU A 654 19.57 -2.25 22.66
CA LEU A 654 20.71 -1.52 23.21
C LEU A 654 21.27 -0.52 22.18
N LEU A 655 21.50 -0.95 20.94
CA LEU A 655 22.06 -0.07 19.92
C LEU A 655 21.14 1.12 19.63
N ARG A 656 19.82 0.90 19.55
CA ARG A 656 18.83 1.97 19.34
C ARG A 656 18.81 2.97 20.50
N ILE A 657 18.79 2.49 21.74
CA ILE A 657 18.82 3.34 22.94
C ILE A 657 20.12 4.16 23.00
N PHE A 658 21.28 3.52 22.83
CA PHE A 658 22.57 4.22 22.91
C PHE A 658 22.76 5.21 21.76
N ARG A 659 22.25 4.93 20.56
CA ARG A 659 22.26 5.89 19.45
C ARG A 659 21.33 7.07 19.69
N HIS A 660 20.15 6.85 20.28
CA HIS A 660 19.25 7.93 20.68
C HIS A 660 19.94 8.89 21.66
N GLU A 661 20.72 8.35 22.58
CA GLU A 661 21.49 9.11 23.58
C GLU A 661 22.88 9.58 23.08
N ARG A 662 23.24 9.32 21.82
CA ARG A 662 24.56 9.65 21.22
C ARG A 662 25.76 9.06 21.97
N LYS A 663 25.59 7.88 22.56
CA LYS A 663 26.58 7.11 23.35
C LYS A 663 26.99 5.80 22.69
N GLU A 664 26.65 5.57 21.42
CA GLU A 664 26.95 4.30 20.73
C GLU A 664 28.45 3.99 20.65
N SER A 665 29.30 5.01 20.52
CA SER A 665 30.75 4.82 20.53
C SER A 665 31.25 4.33 21.88
N ASP A 666 30.62 4.77 22.97
CA ASP A 666 31.03 4.43 24.33
C ASP A 666 30.66 2.98 24.66
N LEU A 667 29.45 2.56 24.25
CA LEU A 667 28.98 1.18 24.30
C LEU A 667 29.93 0.24 23.57
N LEU A 668 30.15 0.49 22.26
CA LEU A 668 30.95 -0.39 21.42
C LEU A 668 32.40 -0.44 21.87
N ARG A 669 33.00 0.71 22.22
CA ARG A 669 34.37 0.77 22.76
C ARG A 669 34.51 -0.06 24.03
N SER A 670 33.61 0.14 25.00
CA SER A 670 33.70 -0.52 26.32
C SER A 670 33.50 -2.03 26.23
N LEU A 671 32.55 -2.50 25.42
CA LEU A 671 32.34 -3.94 25.21
C LEU A 671 33.49 -4.58 24.41
N ASN A 672 33.98 -3.91 23.36
CA ASN A 672 35.16 -4.38 22.62
C ASN A 672 36.38 -4.50 23.55
N GLN A 673 36.60 -3.52 24.44
CA GLN A 673 37.68 -3.57 25.40
C GLN A 673 37.51 -4.71 26.41
N ALA A 674 36.30 -4.90 26.95
CA ALA A 674 36.02 -6.00 27.87
C ALA A 674 36.24 -7.39 27.23
N GLU A 675 35.90 -7.56 25.95
CA GLU A 675 36.15 -8.81 25.23
C GLU A 675 37.64 -9.05 24.97
N VAL A 676 38.39 -7.98 24.63
CA VAL A 676 39.86 -8.04 24.55
C VAL A 676 40.46 -8.42 25.90
N GLU A 677 39.99 -7.86 27.00
CA GLU A 677 40.47 -8.16 28.35
C GLU A 677 40.17 -9.61 28.78
N LYS A 678 39.05 -10.18 28.36
CA LYS A 678 38.63 -11.56 28.67
C LYS A 678 39.34 -12.65 27.85
N GLU A 679 39.79 -12.34 26.63
CA GLU A 679 40.38 -13.32 25.71
C GLU A 679 41.86 -13.61 25.99
N ASP A 680 42.29 -14.87 26.10
CA ASP A 680 43.70 -15.19 26.40
C ASP A 680 44.56 -15.32 25.13
N GLU A 681 43.97 -15.78 24.03
CA GLU A 681 44.67 -16.08 22.78
C GLU A 681 44.27 -15.14 21.63
N THR A 682 45.25 -14.64 20.89
CA THR A 682 44.99 -13.76 19.73
C THR A 682 44.22 -14.41 18.56
N PRO A 683 44.34 -15.73 18.26
CA PRO A 683 43.61 -16.33 17.15
C PRO A 683 42.11 -16.52 17.39
N THR A 684 41.66 -16.56 18.64
CA THR A 684 40.26 -16.76 19.05
C THR A 684 39.49 -15.46 19.21
N LEU A 685 40.20 -14.34 19.39
CA LEU A 685 39.64 -13.01 19.57
C LEU A 685 38.58 -12.65 18.52
N PHE A 686 37.36 -12.33 18.98
CA PHE A 686 36.18 -11.99 18.17
C PHE A 686 35.76 -13.04 17.13
N ARG A 687 36.16 -14.32 17.27
CA ARG A 687 35.67 -15.39 16.38
C ARG A 687 34.33 -15.96 16.81
N ALA A 688 34.06 -16.03 18.10
CA ALA A 688 32.78 -16.48 18.61
C ALA A 688 31.67 -15.46 18.33
N ALA A 689 30.43 -15.93 18.20
CA ALA A 689 29.27 -15.04 18.21
C ALA A 689 29.02 -14.58 19.66
N SER A 690 29.16 -13.28 19.90
CA SER A 690 29.03 -12.59 21.19
C SER A 690 28.09 -11.39 21.06
N LEU A 691 27.64 -10.81 22.17
CA LEU A 691 26.84 -9.57 22.12
C LEU A 691 27.62 -8.44 21.43
N THR A 692 28.91 -8.31 21.74
CA THR A 692 29.80 -7.29 21.19
C THR A 692 29.95 -7.42 19.68
N THR A 693 30.23 -8.62 19.18
CA THR A 693 30.37 -8.86 17.75
C THR A 693 29.04 -8.64 17.02
N THR A 694 27.92 -9.05 17.60
CA THR A 694 26.57 -8.76 17.08
C THR A 694 26.28 -7.26 17.00
N LEU A 695 26.63 -6.49 18.05
CA LEU A 695 26.47 -5.04 18.08
C LEU A 695 27.32 -4.34 17.03
N MET A 696 28.57 -4.79 16.85
CA MET A 696 29.47 -4.28 15.80
C MET A 696 28.89 -4.56 14.41
N ASP A 697 28.39 -5.78 14.15
CA ASP A 697 27.78 -6.16 12.87
C ASP A 697 26.56 -5.27 12.55
N LEU A 698 25.64 -5.11 13.52
CA LEU A 698 24.46 -4.25 13.39
C LEU A 698 24.85 -2.77 13.17
N TYR A 699 25.82 -2.27 13.93
CA TYR A 699 26.27 -0.89 13.81
C TYR A 699 26.88 -0.65 12.44
N MET A 700 27.85 -1.47 12.01
CA MET A 700 28.52 -1.33 10.71
C MET A 700 27.50 -1.40 9.57
N LYS A 701 26.56 -2.33 9.60
CA LYS A 701 25.48 -2.43 8.61
C LYS A 701 24.63 -1.15 8.54
N SER A 702 24.41 -0.49 9.67
CA SER A 702 23.56 0.71 9.74
C SER A 702 24.25 2.00 9.27
N VAL A 703 25.58 2.10 9.35
CA VAL A 703 26.31 3.36 9.03
C VAL A 703 27.23 3.26 7.81
N CYS A 704 27.62 2.07 7.37
CA CYS A 704 28.63 1.90 6.31
C CYS A 704 28.09 1.87 4.88
N THR A 705 26.81 2.18 4.65
CA THR A 705 26.21 2.11 3.30
C THR A 705 27.00 2.89 2.25
N SER A 706 27.47 4.09 2.58
CA SER A 706 28.29 4.91 1.66
C SER A 706 29.66 4.30 1.39
N PHE A 707 30.30 3.73 2.42
CA PHE A 707 31.58 3.03 2.29
C PHE A 707 31.46 1.78 1.42
N LEU A 708 30.44 0.96 1.64
CA LEU A 708 30.19 -0.25 0.86
C LEU A 708 29.89 0.09 -0.61
N LYS A 709 29.12 1.14 -0.86
CA LYS A 709 28.84 1.59 -2.23
C LYS A 709 30.11 2.04 -2.95
N ALA A 710 30.94 2.87 -2.30
CA ALA A 710 32.20 3.33 -2.88
C ALA A 710 33.18 2.17 -3.12
N ALA A 711 33.30 1.25 -2.17
CA ALA A 711 34.29 0.18 -2.22
C ALA A 711 33.91 -0.99 -3.14
N LEU A 712 32.63 -1.37 -3.21
CA LEU A 712 32.22 -2.66 -3.78
C LEU A 712 31.23 -2.58 -4.94
N ARG A 713 30.40 -1.53 -5.05
CA ARG A 713 29.23 -1.54 -5.95
C ARG A 713 29.60 -1.82 -7.40
N ASP A 714 30.61 -1.11 -7.93
CA ASP A 714 31.00 -1.24 -9.33
C ASP A 714 31.58 -2.62 -9.64
N THR A 715 32.31 -3.21 -8.69
CA THR A 715 32.83 -4.59 -8.82
C THR A 715 31.69 -5.60 -8.87
N ILE A 716 30.70 -5.45 -7.98
CA ILE A 716 29.56 -6.37 -7.90
C ILE A 716 28.71 -6.30 -9.17
N VAL A 717 28.44 -5.09 -9.67
CA VAL A 717 27.71 -4.89 -10.93
C VAL A 717 28.47 -5.52 -12.10
N LYS A 718 29.78 -5.27 -12.20
CA LYS A 718 30.64 -5.88 -13.24
C LYS A 718 30.59 -7.41 -13.21
N LEU A 719 30.63 -8.03 -12.03
CA LEU A 719 30.56 -9.49 -11.89
C LEU A 719 29.19 -10.08 -12.24
N ILE A 720 28.11 -9.32 -12.05
CA ILE A 720 26.76 -9.73 -12.42
C ILE A 720 26.56 -9.65 -13.94
N GLU A 721 27.12 -8.64 -14.59
CA GLU A 721 27.00 -8.42 -16.04
C GLU A 721 28.00 -9.25 -16.87
N SER A 722 29.09 -9.72 -16.24
CA SER A 722 30.13 -10.51 -16.91
C SER A 722 29.66 -11.92 -17.26
N LYS A 723 30.02 -12.36 -18.47
CA LYS A 723 29.89 -13.76 -18.90
C LYS A 723 31.06 -14.64 -18.46
N GLN A 724 32.21 -14.03 -18.14
CA GLN A 724 33.41 -14.75 -17.72
C GLN A 724 33.28 -15.19 -16.25
N SER A 725 33.57 -16.47 -15.99
CA SER A 725 33.56 -17.04 -14.64
C SER A 725 34.86 -16.75 -13.88
N CYS A 726 34.80 -16.66 -12.55
CA CYS A 726 35.98 -16.67 -11.68
C CYS A 726 36.19 -18.03 -10.99
N GLU A 727 35.46 -19.08 -11.38
CA GLU A 727 35.58 -20.42 -10.76
C GLU A 727 36.89 -21.09 -11.15
N LEU A 728 37.65 -21.53 -10.13
CA LEU A 728 38.94 -22.20 -10.30
C LEU A 728 38.91 -23.65 -9.79
N ASN A 729 37.84 -24.08 -9.13
CA ASN A 729 37.74 -25.45 -8.65
C ASN A 729 37.45 -26.40 -9.83
N PRO A 730 38.35 -27.34 -10.16
CA PRO A 730 38.17 -28.22 -11.32
C PRO A 730 36.89 -29.06 -11.28
N THR A 731 36.35 -29.34 -10.10
CA THR A 731 35.10 -30.12 -9.93
C THR A 731 33.83 -29.31 -10.15
N LYS A 732 33.92 -27.98 -10.18
CA LYS A 732 32.79 -27.05 -10.32
C LYS A 732 32.83 -26.24 -11.62
N MET A 733 33.89 -26.40 -12.39
CA MET A 733 34.07 -25.76 -13.69
C MET A 733 33.37 -26.57 -14.79
N ASP A 734 32.85 -25.86 -15.80
CA ASP A 734 32.21 -26.48 -16.96
C ASP A 734 33.24 -27.07 -17.93
N SER A 735 34.38 -26.39 -18.12
CA SER A 735 35.50 -26.85 -18.93
C SER A 735 36.85 -26.55 -18.24
N PRO A 736 37.76 -27.53 -18.10
CA PRO A 736 39.12 -27.31 -17.58
C PRO A 736 39.95 -26.34 -18.42
N GLU A 737 39.64 -26.16 -19.71
CA GLU A 737 40.38 -25.27 -20.63
C GLU A 737 40.19 -23.78 -20.26
N ASP A 738 39.11 -23.44 -19.57
CA ASP A 738 38.80 -22.08 -19.13
C ASP A 738 39.58 -21.65 -17.89
N ALA A 739 40.35 -22.55 -17.26
CA ALA A 739 41.03 -22.28 -15.98
C ALA A 739 41.96 -21.06 -16.07
N CYS A 740 42.69 -20.92 -17.18
CA CYS A 740 43.61 -19.81 -17.37
C CYS A 740 42.86 -18.47 -17.51
N ASN A 741 41.82 -18.44 -18.35
CA ASN A 741 40.99 -17.25 -18.56
C ASN A 741 40.24 -16.84 -17.28
N ASN A 742 39.71 -17.81 -16.52
CA ASN A 742 39.06 -17.58 -15.24
C ASN A 742 40.04 -17.00 -14.21
N ALA A 743 41.28 -17.50 -14.18
CA ALA A 743 42.31 -17.00 -13.27
C ALA A 743 42.74 -15.57 -13.63
N GLU A 744 42.97 -15.27 -14.90
CA GLU A 744 43.29 -13.92 -15.36
C GLU A 744 42.17 -12.92 -15.02
N PHE A 745 40.92 -13.29 -15.31
CA PHE A 745 39.77 -12.46 -14.99
C PHE A 745 39.60 -12.25 -13.48
N LEU A 746 39.73 -13.30 -12.67
CA LEU A 746 39.70 -13.20 -11.22
C LEU A 746 40.81 -12.26 -10.70
N LEU A 747 42.04 -12.39 -11.18
CA LEU A 747 43.16 -11.53 -10.77
C LEU A 747 42.92 -10.06 -11.16
N GLN A 748 42.36 -9.80 -12.34
CA GLN A 748 41.98 -8.45 -12.76
C GLN A 748 40.92 -7.86 -11.82
N VAL A 749 39.85 -8.60 -11.55
CA VAL A 749 38.78 -8.16 -10.63
C VAL A 749 39.35 -7.92 -9.22
N LEU A 750 40.28 -8.76 -8.76
CA LEU A 750 40.93 -8.62 -7.46
C LEU A 750 41.80 -7.36 -7.36
N ASP A 751 42.57 -7.04 -8.39
CA ASP A 751 43.37 -5.80 -8.42
C ASP A 751 42.46 -4.55 -8.43
N GLU A 752 41.37 -4.56 -9.20
CA GLU A 752 40.39 -3.45 -9.26
C GLU A 752 39.67 -3.23 -7.93
N VAL A 753 39.08 -4.28 -7.35
CA VAL A 753 38.33 -4.17 -6.08
C VAL A 753 39.25 -3.79 -4.91
N THR A 754 40.47 -4.31 -4.89
CA THR A 754 41.46 -3.98 -3.85
C THR A 754 41.88 -2.52 -3.94
N LEU A 755 42.09 -2.00 -5.16
CA LEU A 755 42.36 -0.58 -5.36
C LEU A 755 41.18 0.27 -4.86
N SER A 756 39.95 -0.07 -5.26
CA SER A 756 38.75 0.66 -4.85
C SER A 756 38.57 0.71 -3.32
N ILE A 757 38.76 -0.43 -2.64
CA ILE A 757 38.73 -0.51 -1.17
C ILE A 757 39.80 0.40 -0.57
N PHE A 758 41.03 0.33 -1.05
CA PHE A 758 42.16 1.09 -0.50
C PHE A 758 42.08 2.60 -0.77
N THR A 759 41.34 3.04 -1.78
CA THR A 759 41.09 4.46 -2.07
C THR A 759 39.83 5.02 -1.39
N SER A 760 39.02 4.17 -0.75
CA SER A 760 37.77 4.56 -0.10
C SER A 760 37.78 4.78 1.45
N PRO A 761 38.91 4.93 2.19
CA PRO A 761 38.87 5.14 3.65
C PRO A 761 38.01 6.31 4.12
N ASP A 762 37.88 7.37 3.32
CA ASP A 762 37.16 8.58 3.70
C ASP A 762 35.64 8.45 3.60
N ALA A 763 35.15 7.46 2.83
CA ALA A 763 33.74 7.10 2.83
C ALA A 763 33.33 6.29 4.08
N CYS A 764 34.30 5.76 4.84
CA CYS A 764 34.05 5.06 6.09
C CYS A 764 33.70 6.04 7.23
N PRO A 765 32.59 5.82 7.97
CA PRO A 765 32.17 6.71 9.04
C PRO A 765 33.28 6.98 10.07
N ARG A 766 33.54 8.26 10.37
CA ARG A 766 34.58 8.66 11.33
C ARG A 766 34.41 8.00 12.70
N THR A 767 33.18 7.80 13.16
CA THR A 767 32.89 7.13 14.44
C THR A 767 33.34 5.67 14.43
N LEU A 768 33.14 4.94 13.33
CA LEU A 768 33.64 3.57 13.20
C LEU A 768 35.17 3.55 13.15
N ARG A 769 35.79 4.47 12.38
CA ARG A 769 37.25 4.64 12.32
C ARG A 769 37.85 4.88 13.71
N TYR A 770 37.21 5.71 14.54
CA TYR A 770 37.58 5.94 15.94
C TYR A 770 37.44 4.67 16.82
N ILE A 771 36.36 3.89 16.67
CA ILE A 771 36.18 2.63 17.40
C ILE A 771 37.27 1.63 17.01
N CYS A 772 37.59 1.51 15.72
CA CYS A 772 38.71 0.69 15.25
C CYS A 772 40.04 1.16 15.85
N GLY A 773 40.31 2.47 15.90
CA GLY A 773 41.51 3.03 16.54
C GLY A 773 41.59 2.73 18.04
N CYS A 774 40.46 2.79 18.76
CA CYS A 774 40.39 2.36 20.16
C CYS A 774 40.72 0.87 20.30
N LEU A 775 40.18 0.04 19.41
CA LEU A 775 40.42 -1.39 19.39
C LEU A 775 41.88 -1.74 19.15
N GLN A 776 42.54 -1.04 18.20
CA GLN A 776 43.97 -1.18 17.95
C GLN A 776 44.79 -0.90 19.22
N ARG A 777 44.50 0.19 19.93
CA ARG A 777 45.18 0.54 21.18
C ARG A 777 44.98 -0.53 22.25
N ALA A 778 43.76 -1.04 22.42
CA ALA A 778 43.45 -2.07 23.40
C ALA A 778 44.23 -3.37 23.16
N VAL A 779 44.26 -3.87 21.92
CA VAL A 779 45.00 -5.12 21.62
C VAL A 779 46.52 -4.94 21.68
N VAL A 780 47.04 -3.76 21.33
CA VAL A 780 48.48 -3.46 21.46
C VAL A 780 48.90 -3.37 22.92
N ALA A 781 48.04 -2.84 23.79
CA ALA A 781 48.30 -2.80 25.23
C ALA A 781 48.34 -4.21 25.84
N LYS A 782 47.45 -5.12 25.40
CA LYS A 782 47.39 -6.50 25.91
C LYS A 782 48.45 -7.43 25.32
N TRP A 783 48.71 -7.35 24.01
CA TRP A 783 49.67 -8.19 23.30
C TRP A 783 50.74 -7.34 22.59
N PRO A 784 51.64 -6.66 23.33
CA PRO A 784 52.62 -5.74 22.75
C PRO A 784 53.66 -6.43 21.86
N HIS A 785 53.87 -7.74 22.04
CA HIS A 785 54.83 -8.52 21.28
C HIS A 785 54.31 -9.00 19.92
N GLU A 786 52.99 -8.96 19.69
CA GLU A 786 52.39 -9.36 18.42
C GLU A 786 52.20 -8.16 17.46
N ARG A 787 53.21 -7.90 16.61
CA ARG A 787 53.20 -6.74 15.70
C ARG A 787 51.95 -6.61 14.82
N LEU A 788 51.37 -7.74 14.39
CA LEU A 788 50.22 -7.76 13.48
C LEU A 788 48.86 -7.81 14.19
N VAL A 789 48.81 -7.92 15.53
CA VAL A 789 47.53 -8.03 16.26
C VAL A 789 46.65 -6.80 16.02
N ARG A 790 47.27 -5.61 15.95
CA ARG A 790 46.58 -4.33 15.71
C ARG A 790 45.87 -4.27 14.36
N THR A 791 46.43 -4.87 13.32
CA THR A 791 45.81 -4.87 11.98
C THR A 791 44.83 -6.03 11.85
N ARG A 792 45.15 -7.20 12.42
CA ARG A 792 44.27 -8.38 12.42
C ARG A 792 42.92 -8.11 13.08
N VAL A 793 42.90 -7.42 14.22
CA VAL A 793 41.63 -7.14 14.92
C VAL A 793 40.69 -6.25 14.10
N VAL A 794 41.23 -5.24 13.42
CA VAL A 794 40.44 -4.35 12.54
C VAL A 794 40.00 -5.10 11.29
N SER A 795 40.89 -5.91 10.71
CA SER A 795 40.61 -6.78 9.57
C SER A 795 39.44 -7.74 9.86
N GLY A 796 39.38 -8.29 11.09
CA GLY A 796 38.28 -9.16 11.54
C GLY A 796 36.91 -8.49 11.53
N PHE A 797 36.81 -7.16 11.68
CA PHE A 797 35.55 -6.45 11.53
C PHE A 797 35.31 -5.96 10.10
N ILE A 798 36.31 -5.29 9.51
CA ILE A 798 36.14 -4.63 8.21
C ILE A 798 36.04 -5.62 7.05
N PHE A 799 36.82 -6.71 7.05
CA PHE A 799 36.76 -7.71 5.99
C PHE A 799 35.81 -8.85 6.34
N LEU A 800 36.09 -9.57 7.43
CA LEU A 800 35.37 -10.80 7.77
C LEU A 800 33.88 -10.54 8.08
N ARG A 801 33.54 -9.39 8.67
CA ARG A 801 32.18 -9.09 9.14
C ARG A 801 31.44 -8.02 8.34
N LEU A 802 32.12 -7.27 7.48
CA LEU A 802 31.51 -6.19 6.69
C LEU A 802 31.70 -6.39 5.18
N LEU A 803 32.92 -6.26 4.65
CA LEU A 803 33.15 -6.29 3.20
C LEU A 803 32.89 -7.66 2.59
N CYS A 804 33.45 -8.75 3.14
CA CYS A 804 33.26 -10.09 2.60
C CYS A 804 31.79 -10.54 2.68
N PRO A 805 31.06 -10.36 3.80
CA PRO A 805 29.62 -10.61 3.83
C PRO A 805 28.81 -9.76 2.83
N ALA A 806 29.20 -8.50 2.61
CA ALA A 806 28.54 -7.64 1.61
C ALA A 806 28.79 -8.11 0.17
N ILE A 807 29.95 -8.70 -0.13
CA ILE A 807 30.23 -9.34 -1.43
C ILE A 807 29.40 -10.62 -1.59
N LEU A 808 29.29 -11.43 -0.53
CA LEU A 808 28.56 -12.70 -0.55
C LEU A 808 27.03 -12.52 -0.64
N ASN A 809 26.49 -11.50 0.03
CA ASN A 809 25.06 -11.19 0.05
C ASN A 809 24.77 -9.70 -0.17
N PRO A 810 25.03 -9.18 -1.39
CA PRO A 810 24.96 -7.74 -1.68
C PRO A 810 23.57 -7.12 -1.53
N ARG A 811 22.50 -7.90 -1.71
CA ARG A 811 21.13 -7.44 -1.48
C ARG A 811 20.91 -7.05 -0.02
N SER A 812 21.38 -7.85 0.93
CA SER A 812 21.20 -7.59 2.36
C SER A 812 21.89 -6.31 2.87
N PHE A 813 22.81 -5.76 2.06
CA PHE A 813 23.54 -4.50 2.30
C PHE A 813 23.08 -3.36 1.38
N ASN A 814 21.96 -3.51 0.66
CA ASN A 814 21.41 -2.50 -0.27
C ASN A 814 22.38 -2.08 -1.38
N LEU A 815 23.22 -3.01 -1.88
CA LEU A 815 24.12 -2.76 -3.00
C LEU A 815 23.47 -3.03 -4.36
N ILE A 816 22.54 -3.99 -4.40
CA ILE A 816 21.75 -4.37 -5.58
C ILE A 816 20.30 -4.68 -5.19
N ALA A 817 19.37 -4.60 -6.14
CA ALA A 817 17.95 -4.86 -5.90
C ALA A 817 17.60 -6.36 -5.91
N GLU A 818 18.20 -7.11 -6.83
CA GLU A 818 17.92 -8.54 -7.03
C GLU A 818 19.10 -9.42 -6.57
N PRO A 819 18.87 -10.67 -6.13
CA PRO A 819 19.96 -11.58 -5.79
C PRO A 819 20.81 -11.93 -7.03
N PRO A 820 22.14 -12.08 -6.90
CA PRO A 820 23.00 -12.43 -8.04
C PRO A 820 22.62 -13.79 -8.66
N PRO A 821 22.73 -13.94 -9.99
CA PRO A 821 22.53 -15.24 -10.64
C PRO A 821 23.58 -16.26 -10.16
N PRO A 822 23.30 -17.59 -10.25
CA PRO A 822 24.19 -18.61 -9.67
C PRO A 822 25.65 -18.55 -10.15
N SER A 823 25.90 -18.17 -11.41
CA SER A 823 27.25 -17.99 -11.96
C SER A 823 27.99 -16.80 -11.32
N ALA A 824 27.33 -15.64 -11.20
CA ALA A 824 27.87 -14.46 -10.54
C ALA A 824 28.06 -14.70 -9.03
N ALA A 825 27.13 -15.41 -8.38
CA ALA A 825 27.24 -15.78 -6.96
C ALA A 825 28.50 -16.62 -6.68
N ARG A 826 28.84 -17.58 -7.55
CA ARG A 826 30.10 -18.33 -7.44
C ARG A 826 31.33 -17.43 -7.59
N SER A 827 31.30 -16.51 -8.56
CA SER A 827 32.40 -15.56 -8.77
C SER A 827 32.59 -14.61 -7.58
N LEU A 828 31.49 -14.14 -6.97
CA LEU A 828 31.50 -13.34 -5.74
C LEU A 828 32.12 -14.12 -4.56
N VAL A 829 31.83 -15.42 -4.44
CA VAL A 829 32.45 -16.29 -3.42
C VAL A 829 33.97 -16.35 -3.62
N MET A 830 34.44 -16.50 -4.86
CA MET A 830 35.87 -16.56 -5.16
C MET A 830 36.58 -15.24 -4.82
N VAL A 831 35.98 -14.11 -5.18
CA VAL A 831 36.51 -12.77 -4.85
C VAL A 831 36.54 -12.56 -3.32
N ALA A 832 35.43 -12.82 -2.63
CA ALA A 832 35.35 -12.68 -1.17
C ALA A 832 36.40 -13.53 -0.46
N LYS A 833 36.63 -14.76 -0.93
CA LYS A 833 37.63 -15.68 -0.36
C LYS A 833 39.07 -15.19 -0.54
N CYS A 834 39.41 -14.72 -1.74
CA CYS A 834 40.73 -14.15 -2.02
C CYS A 834 40.99 -12.89 -1.17
N LEU A 835 39.99 -12.00 -1.07
CA LEU A 835 40.07 -10.82 -0.20
C LEU A 835 40.18 -11.21 1.27
N GLN A 836 39.46 -12.23 1.72
CA GLN A 836 39.54 -12.72 3.10
C GLN A 836 40.94 -13.27 3.42
N ASN A 837 41.55 -14.02 2.51
CA ASN A 837 42.92 -14.52 2.68
C ASN A 837 43.95 -13.38 2.69
N LEU A 838 43.81 -12.39 1.80
CA LEU A 838 44.61 -11.17 1.83
C LEU A 838 44.45 -10.41 3.16
N ALA A 839 43.23 -10.27 3.66
CA ALA A 839 42.92 -9.60 4.92
C ALA A 839 43.46 -10.35 6.15
N ASN A 840 43.56 -11.67 6.06
CA ASN A 840 44.20 -12.54 7.05
C ASN A 840 45.73 -12.58 6.92
N LEU A 841 46.30 -12.01 5.85
CA LEU A 841 47.73 -12.02 5.49
C LEU A 841 48.30 -13.43 5.29
N VAL A 842 47.48 -14.37 4.81
CA VAL A 842 47.84 -15.77 4.58
C VAL A 842 47.71 -16.14 3.10
N GLU A 843 48.60 -17.01 2.63
CA GLU A 843 48.57 -17.58 1.28
C GLU A 843 47.70 -18.83 1.23
N PHE A 844 47.23 -19.17 0.04
CA PHE A 844 46.65 -20.47 -0.23
C PHE A 844 47.76 -21.53 -0.23
N GLY A 845 47.47 -22.73 0.28
CA GLY A 845 48.39 -23.86 0.29
C GLY A 845 47.65 -25.17 0.03
N GLY A 846 48.29 -26.32 0.32
CA GLY A 846 47.86 -27.65 -0.11
C GLY A 846 46.46 -28.14 0.29
N LYS A 847 45.69 -27.41 1.11
CA LYS A 847 44.25 -27.67 1.31
C LYS A 847 43.41 -27.32 0.08
N GLU A 848 43.84 -26.32 -0.69
CA GLU A 848 43.11 -25.81 -1.86
C GLU A 848 44.10 -25.45 -2.98
N PRO A 849 44.72 -26.47 -3.61
CA PRO A 849 45.84 -26.28 -4.55
C PRO A 849 45.47 -25.43 -5.76
N TYR A 850 44.20 -25.48 -6.19
CA TYR A 850 43.69 -24.68 -7.31
C TYR A 850 43.70 -23.16 -7.06
N MET A 851 43.83 -22.72 -5.80
CA MET A 851 43.88 -21.30 -5.44
C MET A 851 45.31 -20.74 -5.40
N GLU A 852 46.35 -21.58 -5.53
CA GLU A 852 47.75 -21.15 -5.43
C GLU A 852 48.14 -20.12 -6.51
N VAL A 853 47.44 -20.13 -7.65
CA VAL A 853 47.59 -19.11 -8.72
C VAL A 853 47.32 -17.68 -8.24
N VAL A 854 46.62 -17.50 -7.12
CA VAL A 854 46.29 -16.19 -6.53
C VAL A 854 47.38 -15.70 -5.54
N ASN A 855 48.30 -16.57 -5.10
CA ASN A 855 49.33 -16.20 -4.14
C ASN A 855 50.21 -15.02 -4.56
N PRO A 856 50.60 -14.85 -5.85
CA PRO A 856 51.32 -13.65 -6.30
C PRO A 856 50.56 -12.35 -6.01
N PHE A 857 49.24 -12.34 -6.19
CA PHE A 857 48.39 -11.19 -5.87
C PHE A 857 48.37 -10.91 -4.36
N ILE A 858 48.29 -11.96 -3.52
CA ILE A 858 48.32 -11.81 -2.06
C ILE A 858 49.65 -11.19 -1.63
N LEU A 859 50.77 -11.77 -2.07
CA LEU A 859 52.12 -11.30 -1.73
C LEU A 859 52.35 -9.84 -2.13
N LYS A 860 51.91 -9.43 -3.33
CA LYS A 860 51.96 -8.05 -3.82
C LYS A 860 51.20 -7.05 -2.93
N ASN A 861 50.10 -7.48 -2.29
CA ASN A 861 49.18 -6.59 -1.58
C ASN A 861 49.24 -6.67 -0.05
N LYS A 862 50.00 -7.61 0.54
CA LYS A 862 50.09 -7.79 2.02
C LYS A 862 50.45 -6.48 2.75
N GLU A 863 51.47 -5.77 2.30
CA GLU A 863 51.89 -4.51 2.95
C GLU A 863 50.88 -3.38 2.73
N ARG A 864 50.28 -3.30 1.54
CA ARG A 864 49.22 -2.32 1.23
C ARG A 864 48.01 -2.51 2.14
N MET A 865 47.63 -3.76 2.41
CA MET A 865 46.56 -4.10 3.35
C MET A 865 46.86 -3.60 4.77
N VAL A 866 48.09 -3.78 5.26
CA VAL A 866 48.53 -3.29 6.57
C VAL A 866 48.44 -1.76 6.64
N VAL A 867 48.95 -1.07 5.62
CA VAL A 867 48.89 0.41 5.55
C VAL A 867 47.45 0.91 5.52
N PHE A 868 46.58 0.28 4.73
CA PHE A 868 45.16 0.62 4.67
C PHE A 868 44.47 0.49 6.05
N LEU A 869 44.68 -0.63 6.75
CA LEU A 869 44.05 -0.89 8.05
C LEU A 869 44.52 0.11 9.13
N ASP A 870 45.80 0.49 9.11
CA ASP A 870 46.35 1.52 10.00
C ASP A 870 45.80 2.91 9.64
N GLN A 871 45.71 3.27 8.36
CA GLN A 871 45.13 4.55 7.91
C GLN A 871 43.64 4.67 8.23
N LEU A 872 42.88 3.58 8.05
CA LEU A 872 41.45 3.52 8.36
C LEU A 872 41.21 3.82 9.83
N SER A 873 42.06 3.29 10.72
CA SER A 873 41.92 3.38 12.17
C SER A 873 42.59 4.60 12.80
N ASN A 874 43.22 5.46 12.00
CA ASN A 874 43.97 6.63 12.47
C ASN A 874 43.04 7.82 12.83
N VAL A 875 42.19 7.62 13.83
CA VAL A 875 41.32 8.66 14.40
C VAL A 875 41.48 8.64 15.92
N ALA A 876 42.19 9.64 16.44
CA ALA A 876 42.54 9.70 17.86
C ALA A 876 41.38 10.23 18.72
N GLU A 877 40.69 11.25 18.24
CA GLU A 877 39.62 11.94 18.97
C GLU A 877 38.25 11.37 18.66
N LYS A 878 37.38 11.33 19.67
CA LYS A 878 35.98 10.96 19.50
C LYS A 878 35.31 12.03 18.62
N PRO A 879 34.73 11.66 17.46
CA PRO A 879 34.05 12.64 16.62
C PRO A 879 32.90 13.29 17.38
N GLU A 880 32.78 14.62 17.28
CA GLU A 880 31.61 15.32 17.80
C GLU A 880 30.34 14.86 17.05
N PRO A 881 29.21 14.69 17.74
CA PRO A 881 28.00 14.24 17.11
C PRO A 881 27.51 15.32 16.13
N SER A 882 27.52 15.02 14.83
CA SER A 882 27.22 15.99 13.77
C SER A 882 25.92 16.75 14.05
N GLU A 883 25.97 18.08 14.04
CA GLU A 883 24.80 18.98 14.10
C GLU A 883 23.86 18.84 12.88
N ALA A 884 24.26 18.08 11.86
CA ALA A 884 23.54 17.88 10.59
C ALA A 884 22.29 16.98 10.66
N THR A 885 21.94 16.43 11.84
CA THR A 885 20.59 15.90 12.06
C THR A 885 19.74 17.02 12.62
N ASP A 886 18.91 17.61 11.75
CA ASP A 886 17.91 18.62 12.07
C ASP A 886 17.22 18.29 13.40
N PRO A 887 17.08 19.22 14.36
CA PRO A 887 16.29 18.99 15.57
C PRO A 887 14.85 18.50 15.28
N ARG A 888 14.33 18.75 14.07
CA ARG A 888 13.05 18.23 13.56
C ARG A 888 13.10 16.74 13.17
N THR A 889 14.30 16.18 12.95
CA THR A 889 14.60 14.74 12.76
C THR A 889 14.99 14.03 14.05
N LYS A 890 14.73 14.62 15.24
CA LYS A 890 14.31 13.79 16.36
C LYS A 890 13.00 13.13 15.93
N SER A 891 13.10 12.09 15.09
CA SER A 891 12.04 11.10 14.95
C SER A 891 11.61 10.82 16.37
N VAL A 892 10.31 10.88 16.63
CA VAL A 892 9.71 10.47 17.89
C VAL A 892 9.97 8.95 18.03
N SER A 893 11.24 8.58 18.17
CA SER A 893 11.72 7.25 18.46
C SER A 893 11.44 7.07 19.93
N ASP A 894 10.23 6.61 20.17
CA ASP A 894 9.77 6.22 21.50
C ASP A 894 10.68 5.08 22.00
N THR A 895 11.72 5.44 22.75
CA THR A 895 12.61 4.48 23.41
C THR A 895 11.84 3.58 24.38
N ALA A 896 10.58 3.91 24.71
CA ALA A 896 9.73 3.04 25.53
C ALA A 896 9.57 1.64 24.92
N ARG A 897 9.54 1.48 23.59
CA ARG A 897 9.46 0.15 22.97
C ARG A 897 10.73 -0.68 23.23
N ASP A 898 11.89 -0.06 23.05
CA ASP A 898 13.18 -0.71 23.28
C ASP A 898 13.41 -0.97 24.78
N LEU A 899 13.04 -0.02 25.65
CA LEU A 899 13.11 -0.17 27.10
C LEU A 899 12.14 -1.23 27.62
N ALA A 900 10.93 -1.32 27.08
CA ALA A 900 9.98 -2.40 27.37
C ALA A 900 10.54 -3.76 26.95
N THR A 901 11.20 -3.82 25.77
CA THR A 901 11.88 -5.03 25.30
C THR A 901 12.99 -5.45 26.27
N LEU A 902 13.84 -4.52 26.70
CA LEU A 902 14.89 -4.80 27.68
C LEU A 902 14.34 -5.19 29.05
N HIS A 903 13.26 -4.56 29.50
CA HIS A 903 12.55 -4.95 30.73
C HIS A 903 12.06 -6.40 30.64
N HIS A 904 11.42 -6.77 29.53
CA HIS A 904 10.97 -8.14 29.30
C HIS A 904 12.14 -9.14 29.34
N ILE A 905 13.26 -8.84 28.67
CA ILE A 905 14.47 -9.67 28.73
C ILE A 905 14.97 -9.82 30.18
N CYS A 906 15.00 -8.74 30.96
CA CYS A 906 15.38 -8.80 32.38
C CYS A 906 14.42 -9.67 33.20
N VAL A 907 13.12 -9.68 32.87
CA VAL A 907 12.12 -10.53 33.53
C VAL A 907 12.32 -12.00 33.16
N SER A 908 12.52 -12.32 31.88
CA SER A 908 12.75 -13.69 31.41
C SER A 908 13.99 -14.32 32.07
N HIS A 909 15.02 -13.51 32.30
CA HIS A 909 16.29 -13.94 32.90
C HIS A 909 16.42 -13.56 34.39
N LEU A 910 15.32 -13.24 35.07
CA LEU A 910 15.34 -12.70 36.44
C LEU A 910 16.03 -13.63 37.45
N LYS A 911 15.86 -14.94 37.31
CA LYS A 911 16.47 -15.94 38.21
C LYS A 911 18.00 -15.90 38.16
N GLU A 912 18.56 -15.78 36.95
CA GLU A 912 20.01 -15.72 36.75
C GLU A 912 20.57 -14.37 37.23
N LEU A 913 19.86 -13.27 36.96
CA LEU A 913 20.19 -11.95 37.48
C LEU A 913 20.14 -11.91 39.02
N GLN A 914 19.20 -12.61 39.65
CA GLN A 914 19.15 -12.75 41.12
C GLN A 914 20.37 -13.47 41.68
N VAL A 915 20.92 -14.46 40.97
CA VAL A 915 22.18 -15.13 41.38
C VAL A 915 23.35 -14.15 41.31
N LEU A 916 23.49 -13.40 40.21
CA LEU A 916 24.54 -12.39 40.03
C LEU A 916 24.41 -11.22 41.03
N SER A 917 23.18 -10.87 41.42
CA SER A 917 22.92 -9.79 42.39
C SER A 917 23.53 -10.03 43.77
N LYS A 918 23.86 -11.28 44.12
CA LYS A 918 24.50 -11.63 45.40
C LYS A 918 25.92 -11.07 45.50
N THR A 919 26.61 -10.94 44.36
CA THR A 919 28.00 -10.50 44.29
C THR A 919 28.14 -9.10 43.70
N GLN A 920 27.15 -8.60 42.95
CA GLN A 920 27.21 -7.31 42.25
C GLN A 920 26.09 -6.34 42.70
N PRO A 921 26.42 -5.19 43.34
CA PRO A 921 25.41 -4.27 43.88
C PRO A 921 24.57 -3.58 42.80
N THR A 922 25.16 -3.26 41.63
CA THR A 922 24.43 -2.66 40.50
C THR A 922 23.39 -3.62 39.93
N ILE A 923 23.69 -4.93 39.90
CA ILE A 923 22.74 -5.96 39.47
C ILE A 923 21.60 -6.14 40.48
N LYS A 924 21.87 -5.96 41.78
CA LYS A 924 20.81 -5.90 42.81
C LYS A 924 19.83 -4.74 42.60
N GLN A 925 20.34 -3.58 42.17
CA GLN A 925 19.49 -2.45 41.78
C GLN A 925 18.66 -2.79 40.52
N LEU A 926 19.27 -3.42 39.51
CA LEU A 926 18.56 -3.87 38.30
C LEU A 926 17.41 -4.83 38.63
N VAL A 927 17.64 -5.82 39.49
CA VAL A 927 16.60 -6.78 39.92
C VAL A 927 15.44 -6.03 40.59
N THR A 928 15.76 -5.08 41.48
CA THR A 928 14.76 -4.26 42.18
C THR A 928 13.93 -3.41 41.21
N VAL A 929 14.59 -2.76 40.25
CA VAL A 929 13.93 -1.97 39.20
C VAL A 929 13.07 -2.86 38.29
N THR A 930 13.57 -4.04 37.93
CA THR A 930 12.84 -5.01 37.11
C THR A 930 11.55 -5.47 37.78
N GLU A 931 11.61 -5.78 39.08
CA GLU A 931 10.42 -6.16 39.87
C GLU A 931 9.45 -4.99 40.06
N MET A 932 9.95 -3.78 40.29
CA MET A 932 9.13 -2.56 40.38
C MET A 932 8.37 -2.31 39.07
N LEU A 933 9.07 -2.35 37.92
CA LEU A 933 8.47 -2.18 36.61
C LEU A 933 7.44 -3.28 36.31
N SER A 934 7.68 -4.52 36.72
CA SER A 934 6.71 -5.61 36.58
C SER A 934 5.43 -5.35 37.40
N LYS A 935 5.55 -4.80 38.61
CA LYS A 935 4.38 -4.40 39.42
C LYS A 935 3.62 -3.23 38.80
N HIS A 936 4.32 -2.22 38.28
CA HIS A 936 3.70 -1.08 37.59
C HIS A 936 2.93 -1.56 36.36
N LYS A 937 3.56 -2.42 35.55
CA LYS A 937 2.95 -3.03 34.36
C LYS A 937 1.70 -3.84 34.67
N GLN A 938 1.72 -4.63 35.75
CA GLN A 938 0.54 -5.37 36.22
C GLN A 938 -0.60 -4.42 36.59
N LYS A 939 -0.31 -3.33 37.30
CA LYS A 939 -1.30 -2.30 37.64
C LYS A 939 -1.88 -1.64 36.38
N TYR A 940 -1.07 -1.36 35.37
CA TYR A 940 -1.55 -0.83 34.09
C TYR A 940 -2.43 -1.85 33.34
N MET A 941 -2.07 -3.15 33.36
CA MET A 941 -2.93 -4.20 32.79
C MET A 941 -4.27 -4.33 33.52
N GLU A 942 -4.29 -4.17 34.84
CA GLU A 942 -5.53 -4.14 35.63
C GLU A 942 -6.39 -2.90 35.36
N MET A 943 -5.79 -1.77 34.98
CA MET A 943 -6.52 -0.56 34.57
C MET A 943 -7.11 -0.65 33.15
N ILE A 944 -6.61 -1.59 32.34
CA ILE A 944 -7.06 -1.85 30.97
C ILE A 944 -8.24 -2.83 30.93
N ARG A 945 -8.29 -3.78 31.86
CA ARG A 945 -9.41 -4.71 32.07
C ARG A 945 -10.57 -4.03 32.78
#